data_AF-A0A844M8Z6-F1
#
_entry.id   AF-A0A844M8Z6-F1
#
_cell.length_a   1.000
_cell.length_b   1.000
_cell.length_c   1.000
_cell.angle_alpha   90.00
_cell.angle_beta   90.00
_cell.angle_gamma   90.00
#
_symmetry.space_group_name_H-M   'P 1'
#
loop_
_entity.id
_entity.type
_entity.pdbx_description
1 polymer ?
#
loop_
_entity_poly.entity_id
_entity_poly.type
_entity_poly.pdbx_seq_one_letter_code
_entity_poly.pdbx_strand_id
1 'polypeptide(L)'
;MTTPIKLTPIGTYATGIFDEGAAEIPAYDRDSQRLFVVNADSVTVDVLDLSNPSNPTKLFSIDAEAFGGSANSVAVKNGIVAIAVESDNTQEPGKAVFVDVNGNFLNAVSVGALPDMLTFTPDGKKVLVANEGEPNDDYTVDPEGSVSIIDISCGVENLTQDNVTTADFQAFNSKLQELRSAGVRIFGPNASVAQDLEPEYIAVSPDSKTAWVTLQENNALAVVDIETGAVTDILPLGFKDHNASPSLQTFFFDEASLPVIGTTESKGDIKLSGFSGLYFEGINPETGNLQFLTHLDRGPDDGEDRNGNRIFLLPNLQPQLVRFELDKNAGTLEVTERIFLKTQDGTPLTGLPNLRGLDPDTPADPNGNLLGFDPLGADLEGVVRAPDGTYWAADEYRPAIYHFQADGTLIERYVPQGLPSEVGTPALPEVYNLRQPNRGFEAIAFQDGKVYAFLQSPLNNPSARQTATTRILEFDPVTKTTVGEYLYIQDDIGRGSDKIGDAVALDKTGEFLVIERDSGFGDDSIKNVYRINLANATNLQKLSDSVLASGETIDSLTPAQLAQKGITPASKELYADLAELGYGFTDKPEGLALVNPTTIAVLNDNDFGLTDVPIGLGLVSLNNALDASDRDGAINIRNWPINGIYQPDAIAPFEIHGQTYLITANEGDARDYDAFSEQKRVKDLKLDPTAFPNAKALQADDALGRLYVTSTLGDTDGDGDYDELYSFGGRSFSIWDSQGKLVYDSGDEFEQIAAQLFPQEFNSNNTSNGTFDNRSDDKGPEPEGVVTGVVGDNTYAFIGLERIGGVMVYDISKPTSPNFIQYINPRDFSVQFDVDEDGDPDPTTEQVIAAGDLGPEGLVFVSANNSPNGKPLLVVANEVSGSTTIFEIDTLQPHAVSSNSVFPSQPGYVVNQGGISPSVDSFSLGQLYTNPLQLNTGIGSESELAIASVIDNEIPLA
;
A
#
# COMPACT_ATOMS: atom_id res chain seq x y z
N MET A 1 0.37 -19.72 -9.04
CA MET A 1 1.33 -19.52 -7.95
C MET A 1 2.45 -18.67 -8.50
N THR A 2 2.69 -17.50 -7.90
CA THR A 2 3.89 -16.69 -8.17
C THR A 2 5.11 -17.51 -7.77
N THR A 3 6.19 -17.46 -8.55
CA THR A 3 7.47 -18.01 -8.09
C THR A 3 8.15 -16.89 -7.30
N PRO A 4 8.20 -16.93 -5.96
CA PRO A 4 8.85 -15.86 -5.22
C PRO A 4 10.34 -15.86 -5.56
N ILE A 5 10.87 -14.68 -5.91
CA ILE A 5 12.31 -14.49 -6.12
C ILE A 5 12.90 -13.78 -4.91
N LYS A 6 14.21 -13.91 -4.73
CA LYS A 6 14.96 -13.19 -3.71
C LYS A 6 16.19 -12.56 -4.34
N LEU A 7 16.41 -11.26 -4.09
CA LEU A 7 17.69 -10.62 -4.44
C LEU A 7 18.66 -10.80 -3.27
N THR A 8 19.91 -11.08 -3.60
CA THR A 8 21.01 -11.15 -2.61
C THR A 8 22.21 -10.38 -3.18
N PRO A 9 22.74 -9.36 -2.48
CA PRO A 9 23.96 -8.70 -2.92
C PRO A 9 25.12 -9.70 -2.87
N ILE A 10 25.87 -9.79 -3.96
CA ILE A 10 26.99 -10.74 -4.11
C ILE A 10 28.34 -10.06 -4.31
N GLY A 11 28.36 -8.81 -4.77
CA GLY A 11 29.58 -8.04 -4.97
C GLY A 11 29.28 -6.57 -5.22
N THR A 12 30.19 -5.70 -4.80
CA THR A 12 30.08 -4.25 -4.98
C THR A 12 31.43 -3.69 -5.40
N TYR A 13 31.42 -2.77 -6.35
CA TYR A 13 32.55 -1.89 -6.65
C TYR A 13 32.21 -0.50 -6.09
N ALA A 14 33.16 0.16 -5.44
CA ALA A 14 32.95 1.51 -4.90
C ALA A 14 34.12 2.40 -5.33
N THR A 15 33.81 3.60 -5.81
CA THR A 15 34.80 4.62 -6.17
C THR A 15 35.42 5.25 -4.91
N GLY A 16 34.63 5.31 -3.83
CA GLY A 16 34.97 5.97 -2.58
C GLY A 16 34.73 7.49 -2.59
N ILE A 17 34.05 7.99 -3.63
CA ILE A 17 33.60 9.36 -3.83
C ILE A 17 32.13 9.42 -3.41
N PHE A 18 31.73 10.51 -2.75
CA PHE A 18 30.40 10.69 -2.19
C PHE A 18 29.72 11.90 -2.82
N ASP A 19 28.47 11.75 -3.24
CA ASP A 19 27.57 12.83 -3.65
C ASP A 19 28.08 13.70 -4.81
N GLU A 20 28.66 13.06 -5.82
CA GLU A 20 29.24 13.74 -7.00
C GLU A 20 28.86 13.02 -8.33
N GLY A 21 27.80 12.20 -8.35
CA GLY A 21 27.45 11.43 -9.56
C GLY A 21 28.50 10.38 -9.94
N ALA A 22 29.18 9.78 -8.95
CA ALA A 22 30.33 8.92 -9.20
C ALA A 22 29.99 7.50 -9.71
N ALA A 23 28.70 7.14 -9.76
CA ALA A 23 28.19 5.90 -10.35
C ALA A 23 26.71 6.03 -10.73
N GLU A 24 26.42 6.28 -12.01
CA GLU A 24 25.05 6.56 -12.49
C GLU A 24 24.56 5.47 -13.44
N ILE A 25 24.62 5.66 -14.76
CA ILE A 25 24.02 4.74 -15.73
C ILE A 25 24.91 3.50 -15.99
N PRO A 26 24.44 2.25 -15.71
CA PRO A 26 25.19 1.03 -16.00
C PRO A 26 24.76 0.35 -17.30
N ALA A 27 25.72 -0.18 -18.06
CA ALA A 27 25.47 -1.03 -19.22
C ALA A 27 26.38 -2.26 -19.24
N TYR A 28 25.83 -3.45 -19.51
CA TYR A 28 26.57 -4.71 -19.46
C TYR A 28 26.68 -5.41 -20.82
N ASP A 29 27.90 -5.78 -21.21
CA ASP A 29 28.18 -6.59 -22.39
C ASP A 29 28.49 -8.04 -22.03
N ARG A 30 27.62 -8.95 -22.47
CA ARG A 30 27.72 -10.38 -22.13
C ARG A 30 28.93 -11.09 -22.71
N ASP A 31 29.39 -10.65 -23.89
CA ASP A 31 30.41 -11.39 -24.65
C ASP A 31 31.81 -11.09 -24.11
N SER A 32 32.05 -9.83 -23.70
CA SER A 32 33.27 -9.41 -23.03
C SER A 32 33.21 -9.51 -21.50
N GLN A 33 32.02 -9.71 -20.93
CA GLN A 33 31.74 -9.71 -19.48
C GLN A 33 32.19 -8.41 -18.81
N ARG A 34 31.97 -7.28 -19.48
CA ARG A 34 32.32 -5.95 -18.99
C ARG A 34 31.07 -5.16 -18.64
N LEU A 35 31.17 -4.45 -17.53
CA LEU A 35 30.17 -3.49 -17.08
C LEU A 35 30.74 -2.09 -17.27
N PHE A 36 30.00 -1.24 -17.96
CA PHE A 36 30.31 0.17 -18.19
C PHE A 36 29.42 0.98 -17.25
N VAL A 37 29.99 1.90 -16.49
CA VAL A 37 29.25 2.73 -15.53
C VAL A 37 29.67 4.17 -15.75
N VAL A 38 28.69 5.06 -15.93
CA VAL A 38 28.96 6.51 -16.00
C VAL A 38 29.45 7.00 -14.64
N ASN A 39 30.47 7.84 -14.66
CA ASN A 39 30.99 8.55 -13.50
C ASN A 39 31.17 10.02 -13.91
N ALA A 40 30.16 10.84 -13.61
CA ALA A 40 30.09 12.24 -13.98
C ALA A 40 31.15 13.08 -13.25
N ASP A 41 31.39 12.84 -11.94
CA ASP A 41 32.48 13.46 -11.15
C ASP A 41 33.82 13.48 -11.90
N SER A 42 34.22 12.31 -12.37
CA SER A 42 35.51 12.11 -13.03
C SER A 42 35.42 12.30 -14.54
N VAL A 43 34.26 12.69 -15.09
CA VAL A 43 34.02 12.94 -16.52
C VAL A 43 34.39 11.71 -17.37
N THR A 44 34.02 10.52 -16.90
CA THR A 44 34.45 9.24 -17.49
C THR A 44 33.35 8.18 -17.54
N VAL A 45 33.58 7.13 -18.33
CA VAL A 45 32.88 5.86 -18.21
C VAL A 45 33.84 4.82 -17.65
N ASP A 46 33.57 4.35 -16.43
CA ASP A 46 34.32 3.30 -15.76
C ASP A 46 33.99 1.92 -16.34
N VAL A 47 35.03 1.16 -16.68
CA VAL A 47 34.87 -0.20 -17.24
C VAL A 47 35.34 -1.22 -16.22
N LEU A 48 34.39 -2.01 -15.72
CA LEU A 48 34.59 -3.03 -14.71
C LEU A 48 34.62 -4.44 -15.34
N ASP A 49 35.49 -5.30 -14.83
CA ASP A 49 35.45 -6.74 -15.07
C ASP A 49 34.34 -7.37 -14.24
N LEU A 50 33.36 -7.97 -14.92
CA LEU A 50 32.25 -8.69 -14.29
C LEU A 50 32.32 -10.19 -14.60
N SER A 51 33.46 -10.74 -15.03
CA SER A 51 33.64 -12.19 -15.22
C SER A 51 33.46 -12.98 -13.92
N ASN A 52 33.69 -12.35 -12.77
CA ASN A 52 33.27 -12.83 -11.46
C ASN A 52 32.33 -11.79 -10.80
N PRO A 53 30.99 -11.98 -10.84
CA PRO A 53 30.03 -10.98 -10.37
C PRO A 53 30.08 -10.75 -8.86
N SER A 54 30.70 -11.66 -8.09
CA SER A 54 30.88 -11.48 -6.65
C SER A 54 32.09 -10.60 -6.29
N ASN A 55 32.85 -10.14 -7.28
CA ASN A 55 34.05 -9.31 -7.07
C ASN A 55 34.30 -8.47 -8.34
N PRO A 56 33.43 -7.50 -8.64
CA PRO A 56 33.66 -6.56 -9.73
C PRO A 56 34.94 -5.75 -9.49
N THR A 57 35.75 -5.54 -10.53
CA THR A 57 37.00 -4.75 -10.42
C THR A 57 37.18 -3.84 -11.62
N LYS A 58 37.58 -2.59 -11.38
CA LYS A 58 37.91 -1.63 -12.45
C LYS A 58 39.08 -2.11 -13.31
N LEU A 59 38.88 -2.09 -14.63
CA LEU A 59 39.88 -2.39 -15.65
C LEU A 59 40.57 -1.11 -16.15
N PHE A 60 39.76 -0.14 -16.57
CA PHE A 60 40.18 1.16 -17.10
C PHE A 60 38.97 2.12 -17.11
N SER A 61 39.20 3.36 -17.53
CA SER A 61 38.14 4.35 -17.76
C SER A 61 38.23 4.88 -19.20
N ILE A 62 37.10 5.24 -19.77
CA ILE A 62 36.99 5.97 -21.04
C ILE A 62 36.83 7.45 -20.70
N ASP A 63 37.72 8.28 -21.23
CA ASP A 63 37.76 9.73 -20.99
C ASP A 63 36.71 10.43 -21.89
N ALA A 64 35.64 10.97 -21.28
CA ALA A 64 34.58 11.68 -21.97
C ALA A 64 34.95 13.13 -22.30
N GLU A 65 35.78 13.78 -21.46
CA GLU A 65 36.30 15.14 -21.67
C GLU A 65 37.00 15.26 -23.03
N ALA A 66 37.71 14.20 -23.46
CA ALA A 66 38.34 14.11 -24.79
C ALA A 66 37.35 14.30 -25.96
N PHE A 67 36.05 14.16 -25.70
CA PHE A 67 34.97 14.30 -26.67
C PHE A 67 34.10 15.56 -26.45
N GLY A 68 34.31 16.34 -25.40
CA GLY A 68 33.79 17.71 -25.28
C GLY A 68 32.96 18.05 -24.05
N GLY A 69 32.79 17.12 -23.09
CA GLY A 69 32.05 17.34 -21.85
C GLY A 69 31.89 16.05 -21.03
N SER A 70 30.95 16.04 -20.08
CA SER A 70 30.62 14.86 -19.27
C SER A 70 29.91 13.78 -20.09
N ALA A 71 29.96 12.55 -19.59
CA ALA A 71 29.11 11.47 -20.09
C ALA A 71 27.87 11.41 -19.22
N ASN A 72 26.68 11.38 -19.82
CA ASN A 72 25.41 11.30 -19.07
C ASN A 72 24.83 9.88 -19.18
N SER A 73 25.02 9.22 -20.33
CA SER A 73 24.55 7.84 -20.53
C SER A 73 25.54 6.97 -21.29
N VAL A 74 25.52 5.67 -20.96
CA VAL A 74 26.20 4.61 -21.71
C VAL A 74 25.24 3.48 -22.05
N ALA A 75 25.36 2.96 -23.27
CA ALA A 75 24.70 1.72 -23.68
C ALA A 75 25.67 0.82 -24.46
N VAL A 76 25.42 -0.49 -24.46
CA VAL A 76 26.27 -1.45 -25.17
C VAL A 76 25.45 -2.48 -25.93
N LYS A 77 25.85 -2.75 -27.18
CA LYS A 77 25.23 -3.80 -28.00
C LYS A 77 26.18 -4.32 -29.07
N ASN A 78 26.22 -5.64 -29.23
CA ASN A 78 27.02 -6.31 -30.27
C ASN A 78 28.50 -5.88 -30.27
N GLY A 79 29.09 -5.67 -29.09
CA GLY A 79 30.48 -5.23 -28.93
C GLY A 79 30.76 -3.76 -29.24
N ILE A 80 29.73 -2.95 -29.47
CA ILE A 80 29.81 -1.49 -29.63
C ILE A 80 29.25 -0.82 -28.38
N VAL A 81 30.01 0.09 -27.81
CA VAL A 81 29.60 0.94 -26.70
C VAL A 81 29.29 2.32 -27.26
N ALA A 82 28.11 2.84 -26.98
CA ALA A 82 27.69 4.20 -27.27
C ALA A 82 27.68 5.00 -25.97
N ILE A 83 28.15 6.26 -26.02
CA ILE A 83 28.22 7.17 -24.88
C ILE A 83 27.58 8.50 -25.32
N ALA A 84 26.61 8.99 -24.55
CA ALA A 84 26.05 10.33 -24.69
C ALA A 84 26.98 11.28 -23.97
N VAL A 85 27.57 12.22 -24.70
CA VAL A 85 28.54 13.19 -24.16
C VAL A 85 28.01 14.59 -24.40
N GLU A 86 27.79 15.33 -23.33
CA GLU A 86 27.37 16.73 -23.39
C GLU A 86 28.49 17.65 -23.90
N SER A 87 28.13 18.89 -24.17
CA SER A 87 29.08 19.95 -24.49
C SER A 87 29.39 20.73 -23.21
N ASP A 88 30.63 21.18 -23.02
CA ASP A 88 31.03 22.09 -21.92
C ASP A 88 30.08 23.29 -21.72
N ASN A 89 29.43 23.71 -22.81
CA ASN A 89 28.23 24.54 -22.77
C ASN A 89 27.03 23.65 -23.10
N THR A 90 26.21 23.33 -22.10
CA THR A 90 25.11 22.35 -22.20
C THR A 90 24.03 22.78 -23.21
N GLN A 91 23.90 24.08 -23.47
CA GLN A 91 23.00 24.61 -24.50
C GLN A 91 23.49 24.41 -25.96
N GLU A 92 24.72 23.93 -26.17
CA GLU A 92 25.24 23.62 -27.52
C GLU A 92 25.13 22.12 -27.83
N PRO A 93 25.08 21.74 -29.13
CA PRO A 93 25.04 20.34 -29.55
C PRO A 93 26.14 19.46 -28.93
N GLY A 94 25.73 18.38 -28.26
CA GLY A 94 26.61 17.33 -27.74
C GLY A 94 26.95 16.27 -28.80
N LYS A 95 27.39 15.10 -28.33
CA LYS A 95 27.82 13.99 -29.20
C LYS A 95 27.33 12.63 -28.74
N ALA A 96 27.07 11.76 -29.71
CA ALA A 96 27.09 10.32 -29.51
C ALA A 96 28.47 9.78 -29.89
N VAL A 97 29.20 9.25 -28.92
CA VAL A 97 30.55 8.69 -29.08
C VAL A 97 30.47 7.17 -29.14
N PHE A 98 31.14 6.57 -30.10
CA PHE A 98 31.21 5.12 -30.30
C PHE A 98 32.61 4.61 -30.03
N VAL A 99 32.71 3.64 -29.12
CA VAL A 99 33.95 2.92 -28.81
C VAL A 99 33.73 1.41 -28.87
N ASP A 100 34.81 0.63 -28.97
CA ASP A 100 34.74 -0.81 -28.77
C ASP A 100 34.70 -1.17 -27.27
N VAL A 101 34.43 -2.44 -26.95
CA VAL A 101 34.41 -2.89 -25.54
C VAL A 101 35.72 -2.69 -24.78
N ASN A 102 36.84 -2.40 -25.46
CA ASN A 102 38.15 -2.08 -24.88
C ASN A 102 38.40 -0.57 -24.75
N GLY A 103 37.39 0.27 -25.00
CA GLY A 103 37.51 1.72 -24.93
C GLY A 103 38.27 2.34 -26.11
N ASN A 104 38.52 1.58 -27.19
CA ASN A 104 39.13 2.16 -28.38
C ASN A 104 38.10 2.98 -29.14
N PHE A 105 38.38 4.25 -29.36
CA PHE A 105 37.55 5.14 -30.16
C PHE A 105 37.33 4.59 -31.58
N LEU A 106 36.07 4.56 -32.01
CA LEU A 106 35.67 4.13 -33.35
C LEU A 106 35.15 5.32 -34.17
N ASN A 107 34.21 6.10 -33.64
CA ASN A 107 33.63 7.27 -34.31
C ASN A 107 32.85 8.15 -33.33
N ALA A 108 32.47 9.36 -33.75
CA ALA A 108 31.51 10.21 -33.04
C ALA A 108 30.70 11.05 -34.03
N VAL A 109 29.44 11.32 -33.71
CA VAL A 109 28.55 12.20 -34.48
C VAL A 109 27.91 13.22 -33.55
N SER A 110 27.56 14.39 -34.09
CA SER A 110 26.86 15.43 -33.31
C SER A 110 25.38 15.07 -33.16
N VAL A 111 24.83 15.36 -31.99
CA VAL A 111 23.40 15.18 -31.63
C VAL A 111 22.81 16.50 -31.13
N GLY A 112 21.70 16.48 -30.41
CA GLY A 112 21.09 17.70 -29.84
C GLY A 112 21.87 18.27 -28.65
N ALA A 113 21.35 19.36 -28.07
CA ALA A 113 21.89 19.95 -26.85
C ALA A 113 21.54 19.08 -25.63
N LEU A 114 22.45 18.99 -24.66
CA LEU A 114 22.35 18.13 -23.48
C LEU A 114 21.84 16.69 -23.78
N PRO A 115 22.64 15.86 -24.48
CA PRO A 115 22.30 14.47 -24.71
C PRO A 115 22.36 13.68 -23.40
N ASP A 116 21.20 13.37 -22.87
CA ASP A 116 21.04 12.77 -21.56
C ASP A 116 21.09 11.24 -21.65
N MET A 117 19.98 10.60 -22.01
CA MET A 117 19.92 9.15 -22.19
C MET A 117 20.20 8.71 -23.63
N LEU A 118 20.89 7.57 -23.79
CA LEU A 118 20.91 6.84 -25.06
C LEU A 118 20.63 5.34 -24.94
N THR A 119 20.12 4.76 -26.02
CA THR A 119 19.85 3.33 -26.08
C THR A 119 19.90 2.76 -27.50
N PHE A 120 20.17 1.46 -27.61
CA PHE A 120 20.14 0.76 -28.88
C PHE A 120 18.74 0.18 -29.13
N THR A 121 18.27 0.31 -30.38
CA THR A 121 17.14 -0.48 -30.88
C THR A 121 17.34 -2.00 -30.63
N PRO A 122 16.27 -2.77 -30.34
CA PRO A 122 16.35 -4.21 -30.12
C PRO A 122 17.06 -5.01 -31.23
N ASP A 123 16.95 -4.60 -32.50
CA ASP A 123 17.65 -5.24 -33.61
C ASP A 123 19.14 -4.81 -33.77
N GLY A 124 19.57 -3.80 -32.99
CA GLY A 124 20.94 -3.30 -32.95
C GLY A 124 21.37 -2.49 -34.17
N LYS A 125 20.42 -1.99 -34.98
CA LYS A 125 20.74 -1.21 -36.19
C LYS A 125 20.75 0.29 -35.99
N LYS A 126 20.09 0.79 -34.94
CA LYS A 126 20.07 2.23 -34.61
C LYS A 126 20.35 2.49 -33.13
N VAL A 127 20.91 3.66 -32.86
CA VAL A 127 21.01 4.27 -31.52
C VAL A 127 20.09 5.48 -31.46
N LEU A 128 19.32 5.59 -30.38
CA LEU A 128 18.49 6.75 -30.08
C LEU A 128 19.14 7.50 -28.92
N VAL A 129 19.11 8.83 -28.98
CA VAL A 129 19.63 9.72 -27.95
C VAL A 129 18.57 10.77 -27.64
N ALA A 130 18.11 10.82 -26.41
CA ALA A 130 17.27 11.90 -25.90
C ALA A 130 18.17 13.11 -25.65
N ASN A 131 17.72 14.27 -26.08
CA ASN A 131 18.49 15.51 -25.95
C ASN A 131 17.55 16.52 -25.32
N GLU A 132 17.73 16.76 -24.03
CA GLU A 132 16.82 17.54 -23.21
C GLU A 132 16.64 18.95 -23.78
N GLY A 133 17.76 19.59 -24.10
CA GLY A 133 17.74 20.96 -24.62
C GLY A 133 17.39 22.01 -23.56
N GLU A 134 17.75 21.75 -22.30
CA GLU A 134 17.48 22.65 -21.17
C GLU A 134 17.99 24.10 -21.37
N PRO A 135 17.28 25.07 -20.78
CA PRO A 135 17.73 26.46 -20.74
C PRO A 135 18.94 26.64 -19.82
N ASN A 136 19.69 27.72 -20.04
CA ASN A 136 20.70 28.16 -19.07
C ASN A 136 20.03 28.80 -17.84
N ASP A 137 20.73 28.90 -16.69
CA ASP A 137 20.19 29.45 -15.42
C ASP A 137 19.44 30.79 -15.54
N ASP A 138 19.93 31.68 -16.40
CA ASP A 138 19.34 33.01 -16.66
C ASP A 138 18.10 32.96 -17.61
N TYR A 139 17.74 31.80 -18.16
CA TYR A 139 16.70 31.60 -19.18
C TYR A 139 16.89 32.44 -20.46
N THR A 140 18.14 32.75 -20.80
CA THR A 140 18.47 33.60 -21.97
C THR A 140 18.80 32.81 -23.23
N VAL A 141 19.23 31.57 -23.07
CA VAL A 141 19.51 30.61 -24.12
C VAL A 141 18.76 29.34 -23.76
N ASP A 142 17.82 28.97 -24.63
CA ASP A 142 16.85 27.90 -24.42
C ASP A 142 16.75 27.12 -25.75
N PRO A 143 17.57 26.07 -25.93
CA PRO A 143 17.56 25.20 -27.11
C PRO A 143 16.21 24.51 -27.33
N GLU A 144 16.05 23.83 -28.48
CA GLU A 144 14.91 22.93 -28.68
C GLU A 144 15.32 21.52 -28.26
N GLY A 145 14.51 20.87 -27.42
CA GLY A 145 14.64 19.44 -27.13
C GLY A 145 14.39 18.59 -28.37
N SER A 146 14.96 17.39 -28.40
CA SER A 146 14.82 16.49 -29.57
C SER A 146 15.26 15.05 -29.30
N VAL A 147 14.95 14.14 -30.22
CA VAL A 147 15.49 12.76 -30.21
C VAL A 147 16.36 12.54 -31.44
N SER A 148 17.63 12.23 -31.25
CA SER A 148 18.56 11.91 -32.33
C SER A 148 18.54 10.41 -32.63
N ILE A 149 18.31 10.03 -33.88
CA ILE A 149 18.24 8.65 -34.36
C ILE A 149 19.41 8.40 -35.31
N ILE A 150 20.33 7.53 -34.90
CA ILE A 150 21.59 7.26 -35.59
C ILE A 150 21.52 5.88 -36.24
N ASP A 151 21.48 5.81 -37.57
CA ASP A 151 21.53 4.53 -38.31
C ASP A 151 22.97 4.03 -38.43
N ILE A 152 23.29 2.98 -37.65
CA ILE A 152 24.61 2.37 -37.59
C ILE A 152 24.76 1.15 -38.52
N SER A 153 23.80 0.92 -39.42
CA SER A 153 23.81 -0.23 -40.34
C SER A 153 24.99 -0.23 -41.32
N CYS A 154 25.63 0.92 -41.56
CA CYS A 154 26.85 1.04 -42.36
C CYS A 154 28.13 0.61 -41.60
N GLY A 155 27.99 0.26 -40.30
CA GLY A 155 29.09 0.06 -39.37
C GLY A 155 29.58 1.39 -38.80
N VAL A 156 29.84 1.43 -37.49
CA VAL A 156 30.13 2.68 -36.76
C VAL A 156 31.32 3.46 -37.30
N GLU A 157 32.38 2.78 -37.77
CA GLU A 157 33.57 3.42 -38.36
C GLU A 157 33.25 4.22 -39.65
N ASN A 158 32.14 3.92 -40.32
CA ASN A 158 31.72 4.58 -41.56
C ASN A 158 30.61 5.62 -41.33
N LEU A 159 30.20 5.86 -40.08
CA LEU A 159 29.20 6.87 -39.77
C LEU A 159 29.65 8.26 -40.22
N THR A 160 28.71 8.99 -40.80
CA THR A 160 28.81 10.42 -41.03
C THR A 160 27.59 11.10 -40.41
N GLN A 161 27.57 12.44 -40.40
CA GLN A 161 26.40 13.18 -39.93
C GLN A 161 25.14 12.89 -40.77
N ASP A 162 25.28 12.42 -42.02
CA ASP A 162 24.15 12.02 -42.86
C ASP A 162 23.39 10.80 -42.32
N ASN A 163 23.98 10.07 -41.35
CA ASN A 163 23.35 8.95 -40.67
C ASN A 163 22.51 9.35 -39.45
N VAL A 164 22.56 10.62 -39.05
CA VAL A 164 21.82 11.15 -37.90
C VAL A 164 20.54 11.81 -38.42
N THR A 165 19.40 11.37 -37.90
CA THR A 165 18.10 12.01 -38.11
C THR A 165 17.62 12.60 -36.79
N THR A 166 17.29 13.89 -36.78
CA THR A 166 16.73 14.55 -35.59
C THR A 166 15.21 14.51 -35.69
N ALA A 167 14.57 13.83 -34.73
CA ALA A 167 13.14 13.92 -34.50
C ALA A 167 12.87 15.11 -33.56
N ASP A 168 12.43 16.22 -34.14
CA ASP A 168 12.11 17.47 -33.41
C ASP A 168 10.63 17.56 -33.01
N PHE A 169 10.32 18.57 -32.18
CA PHE A 169 8.96 18.89 -31.74
C PHE A 169 8.36 20.11 -32.46
N GLN A 170 8.99 20.66 -33.51
CA GLN A 170 8.55 21.92 -34.13
C GLN A 170 7.14 21.83 -34.70
N ALA A 171 6.71 20.64 -35.15
CA ALA A 171 5.35 20.39 -35.61
C ALA A 171 4.28 20.67 -34.53
N PHE A 172 4.64 20.58 -33.25
CA PHE A 172 3.78 20.79 -32.10
C PHE A 172 3.74 22.26 -31.62
N ASN A 173 4.62 23.14 -32.10
CA ASN A 173 4.60 24.57 -31.77
C ASN A 173 3.24 25.25 -32.04
N SER A 174 2.53 24.79 -33.07
CA SER A 174 1.19 25.29 -33.39
C SER A 174 0.06 24.71 -32.53
N LYS A 175 0.35 23.69 -31.70
CA LYS A 175 -0.58 22.93 -30.86
C LYS A 175 -0.52 23.28 -29.37
N LEU A 176 0.21 24.32 -28.97
CA LEU A 176 0.37 24.72 -27.56
C LEU A 176 -0.93 24.66 -26.74
N GLN A 177 -2.00 25.26 -27.24
CA GLN A 177 -3.27 25.28 -26.52
C GLN A 177 -3.94 23.90 -26.45
N GLU A 178 -3.81 23.08 -27.49
CA GLU A 178 -4.35 21.71 -27.53
C GLU A 178 -3.64 20.83 -26.48
N LEU A 179 -2.31 20.91 -26.42
CA LEU A 179 -1.49 20.15 -25.47
C LEU A 179 -1.76 20.55 -24.02
N ARG A 180 -1.77 21.85 -23.72
CA ARG A 180 -2.14 22.35 -22.38
C ARG A 180 -3.55 21.91 -21.97
N SER A 181 -4.52 21.99 -22.88
CA SER A 181 -5.89 21.51 -22.61
C SER A 181 -5.99 19.99 -22.45
N ALA A 182 -5.01 19.24 -22.92
CA ALA A 182 -4.91 17.79 -22.73
C ALA A 182 -4.18 17.41 -21.41
N GLY A 183 -3.61 18.38 -20.70
CA GLY A 183 -2.90 18.16 -19.43
C GLY A 183 -1.38 18.09 -19.55
N VAL A 184 -0.80 18.34 -20.74
CA VAL A 184 0.66 18.47 -20.89
C VAL A 184 1.11 19.80 -20.30
N ARG A 185 2.11 19.76 -19.42
CA ARG A 185 2.70 20.95 -18.81
C ARG A 185 3.65 21.59 -19.81
N ILE A 186 3.34 22.82 -20.24
CA ILE A 186 4.20 23.65 -21.09
C ILE A 186 4.20 25.04 -20.45
N PHE A 187 5.28 25.45 -19.80
CA PHE A 187 5.26 26.57 -18.85
C PHE A 187 6.57 27.40 -18.79
N GLY A 188 7.59 27.00 -19.53
CA GLY A 188 8.84 27.71 -19.70
C GLY A 188 8.65 29.20 -20.09
N PRO A 189 9.38 30.13 -19.45
CA PRO A 189 9.33 31.55 -19.76
C PRO A 189 9.58 31.90 -21.24
N ASN A 190 8.52 32.23 -21.97
CA ASN A 190 8.55 32.61 -23.39
C ASN A 190 9.00 31.48 -24.34
N ALA A 191 9.00 30.23 -23.88
CA ALA A 191 9.37 29.07 -24.68
C ALA A 191 8.32 28.75 -25.74
N SER A 192 8.77 28.26 -26.90
CA SER A 192 7.93 27.49 -27.82
C SER A 192 7.70 26.07 -27.27
N VAL A 193 6.73 25.33 -27.80
CA VAL A 193 6.52 23.93 -27.37
C VAL A 193 7.79 23.10 -27.58
N ALA A 194 8.53 23.33 -28.66
CA ALA A 194 9.75 22.58 -28.94
C ALA A 194 10.93 22.93 -28.02
N GLN A 195 10.93 24.12 -27.42
CA GLN A 195 11.92 24.50 -26.41
C GLN A 195 11.53 23.99 -25.03
N ASP A 196 10.23 24.03 -24.72
CA ASP A 196 9.71 23.60 -23.43
C ASP A 196 9.72 22.09 -23.22
N LEU A 197 9.78 21.29 -24.28
CA LEU A 197 9.77 19.83 -24.17
C LEU A 197 11.19 19.31 -24.01
N GLU A 198 11.49 18.75 -22.85
CA GLU A 198 12.79 18.21 -22.45
C GLU A 198 12.72 16.67 -22.40
N PRO A 199 13.27 15.94 -23.39
CA PRO A 199 13.27 14.48 -23.37
C PRO A 199 14.45 13.90 -22.60
N GLU A 200 14.18 12.97 -21.67
CA GLU A 200 15.20 12.30 -20.84
C GLU A 200 15.33 10.83 -21.20
N TYR A 201 14.37 9.96 -20.88
CA TYR A 201 14.55 8.50 -20.92
C TYR A 201 13.78 7.80 -22.05
N ILE A 202 14.39 6.80 -22.71
CA ILE A 202 13.85 6.14 -23.90
C ILE A 202 13.52 4.65 -23.69
N ALA A 203 12.26 4.28 -23.88
CA ALA A 203 11.82 2.89 -24.06
C ALA A 203 11.61 2.55 -25.54
N VAL A 204 12.25 1.49 -26.04
CA VAL A 204 12.09 1.06 -27.45
C VAL A 204 11.23 -0.20 -27.55
N SER A 205 10.24 -0.16 -28.44
CA SER A 205 9.38 -1.31 -28.77
C SER A 205 10.21 -2.53 -29.25
N PRO A 206 9.79 -3.77 -28.92
CA PRO A 206 10.51 -4.99 -29.31
C PRO A 206 10.75 -5.16 -30.81
N ASP A 207 9.89 -4.58 -31.66
CA ASP A 207 10.03 -4.63 -33.12
C ASP A 207 10.91 -3.50 -33.71
N SER A 208 11.48 -2.66 -32.85
CA SER A 208 12.39 -1.54 -33.19
C SER A 208 11.76 -0.45 -34.06
N LYS A 209 10.43 -0.30 -34.07
CA LYS A 209 9.75 0.72 -34.90
C LYS A 209 9.27 1.94 -34.13
N THR A 210 8.89 1.76 -32.88
CA THR A 210 8.38 2.83 -32.02
C THR A 210 9.28 2.99 -30.80
N ALA A 211 9.51 4.23 -30.39
CA ALA A 211 10.06 4.56 -29.08
C ALA A 211 9.08 5.46 -28.31
N TRP A 212 9.07 5.31 -26.99
CA TRP A 212 8.42 6.21 -26.05
C TRP A 212 9.51 6.91 -25.26
N VAL A 213 9.41 8.24 -25.13
CA VAL A 213 10.41 9.05 -24.44
C VAL A 213 9.72 9.82 -23.34
N THR A 214 10.27 9.80 -22.12
CA THR A 214 9.77 10.62 -21.01
C THR A 214 10.01 12.10 -21.31
N LEU A 215 9.11 12.92 -20.78
CA LEU A 215 9.16 14.38 -20.79
C LEU A 215 8.75 14.79 -19.38
N GLN A 216 9.64 14.64 -18.40
CA GLN A 216 9.30 14.52 -16.99
C GLN A 216 8.60 15.77 -16.47
N GLU A 217 9.21 16.94 -16.67
CA GLU A 217 8.69 18.26 -16.28
C GLU A 217 7.36 18.51 -16.98
N ASN A 218 7.24 18.04 -18.21
CA ASN A 218 6.04 18.22 -19.03
C ASN A 218 4.89 17.26 -18.68
N ASN A 219 5.14 16.25 -17.81
CA ASN A 219 4.19 15.23 -17.41
C ASN A 219 3.57 14.49 -18.62
N ALA A 220 4.43 14.09 -19.56
CA ALA A 220 4.02 13.51 -20.83
C ALA A 220 5.00 12.44 -21.34
N LEU A 221 4.59 11.71 -22.37
CA LEU A 221 5.46 10.85 -23.18
C LEU A 221 5.45 11.28 -24.64
N ALA A 222 6.61 11.38 -25.27
CA ALA A 222 6.71 11.51 -26.72
C ALA A 222 6.67 10.13 -27.41
N VAL A 223 5.93 10.01 -28.52
CA VAL A 223 5.92 8.79 -29.35
C VAL A 223 6.72 9.03 -30.63
N VAL A 224 7.84 8.33 -30.77
CA VAL A 224 8.75 8.46 -31.90
C VAL A 224 8.59 7.30 -32.87
N ASP A 225 8.35 7.60 -34.14
CA ASP A 225 8.48 6.63 -35.23
C ASP A 225 9.94 6.59 -35.70
N ILE A 226 10.60 5.47 -35.39
CA ILE A 226 12.05 5.26 -35.59
C ILE A 226 12.40 5.08 -37.07
N GLU A 227 11.44 4.72 -37.93
CA GLU A 227 11.68 4.54 -39.37
C GLU A 227 11.64 5.88 -40.10
N THR A 228 10.65 6.71 -39.78
CA THR A 228 10.48 8.04 -40.38
C THR A 228 11.33 9.12 -39.72
N GLY A 229 11.74 8.89 -38.47
CA GLY A 229 12.52 9.84 -37.68
C GLY A 229 11.72 11.05 -37.23
N ALA A 230 10.47 10.84 -36.81
CA ALA A 230 9.56 11.89 -36.42
C ALA A 230 8.89 11.59 -35.07
N VAL A 231 8.69 12.65 -34.27
CA VAL A 231 7.75 12.61 -33.14
C VAL A 231 6.33 12.65 -33.72
N THR A 232 5.57 11.59 -33.47
CA THR A 232 4.24 11.39 -34.03
C THR A 232 3.12 11.79 -33.09
N ASP A 233 3.36 11.73 -31.78
CA ASP A 233 2.39 12.11 -30.76
C ASP A 233 3.06 12.55 -29.45
N ILE A 234 2.29 13.27 -28.62
CA ILE A 234 2.64 13.62 -27.23
C ILE A 234 1.47 13.18 -26.36
N LEU A 235 1.71 12.22 -25.49
CA LEU A 235 0.72 11.56 -24.65
C LEU A 235 0.73 12.19 -23.25
N PRO A 236 -0.34 12.87 -22.81
CA PRO A 236 -0.42 13.38 -21.44
C PRO A 236 -0.59 12.22 -20.45
N LEU A 237 0.07 12.31 -19.30
CA LEU A 237 -0.02 11.28 -18.25
C LEU A 237 -1.17 11.51 -17.27
N GLY A 238 -1.75 12.72 -17.27
CA GLY A 238 -2.78 13.12 -16.32
C GLY A 238 -2.20 13.34 -14.92
N PHE A 239 -3.06 13.34 -13.91
CA PHE A 239 -2.66 13.60 -12.53
C PHE A 239 -3.19 12.50 -11.61
N LYS A 240 -2.45 12.24 -10.55
CA LYS A 240 -2.84 11.35 -9.46
C LYS A 240 -3.61 12.16 -8.44
N ASP A 241 -4.89 11.89 -8.27
CA ASP A 241 -5.67 12.58 -7.25
C ASP A 241 -5.31 11.98 -5.88
N HIS A 242 -4.59 12.71 -5.03
CA HIS A 242 -4.27 12.29 -3.65
C HIS A 242 -5.45 12.46 -2.69
N ASN A 243 -6.51 13.11 -3.17
CA ASN A 243 -7.82 13.10 -2.55
C ASN A 243 -8.70 11.97 -3.08
N ALA A 244 -8.23 11.19 -4.08
CA ALA A 244 -9.04 10.19 -4.77
C ALA A 244 -9.72 9.28 -3.77
N SER A 245 -11.04 9.33 -3.86
CA SER A 245 -11.96 8.60 -3.01
C SER A 245 -11.75 7.10 -3.15
N PRO A 246 -12.06 6.33 -2.10
CA PRO A 246 -12.09 4.88 -2.15
C PRO A 246 -12.78 4.34 -3.42
N SER A 247 -12.30 3.24 -3.98
CA SER A 247 -12.97 2.58 -5.11
C SER A 247 -13.62 1.28 -4.68
N LEU A 248 -14.79 0.94 -5.25
CA LEU A 248 -15.56 -0.26 -4.89
C LEU A 248 -15.60 -1.27 -6.04
N GLN A 249 -15.31 -2.54 -5.73
CA GLN A 249 -15.63 -3.69 -6.57
C GLN A 249 -16.59 -4.64 -5.84
N THR A 250 -17.77 -4.88 -6.40
CA THR A 250 -18.78 -5.77 -5.79
C THR A 250 -18.87 -7.12 -6.51
N PHE A 251 -18.85 -8.20 -5.74
CA PHE A 251 -19.02 -9.59 -6.18
C PHE A 251 -20.30 -10.16 -5.58
N PHE A 252 -21.10 -10.88 -6.36
CA PHE A 252 -22.38 -11.41 -5.88
C PHE A 252 -22.34 -12.93 -5.76
N PHE A 253 -22.98 -13.48 -4.72
CA PHE A 253 -23.18 -14.93 -4.63
C PHE A 253 -24.15 -15.40 -5.73
N ASP A 254 -23.89 -16.58 -6.30
CA ASP A 254 -24.93 -17.31 -7.05
C ASP A 254 -25.89 -17.95 -6.05
N GLU A 255 -26.95 -17.23 -5.70
CA GLU A 255 -27.94 -17.67 -4.70
C GLU A 255 -28.62 -19.01 -5.05
N ALA A 256 -28.71 -19.36 -6.34
CA ALA A 256 -29.25 -20.65 -6.74
C ALA A 256 -28.38 -21.82 -6.28
N SER A 257 -27.06 -21.60 -6.22
CA SER A 257 -26.05 -22.57 -5.79
C SER A 257 -25.98 -22.75 -4.27
N LEU A 258 -26.50 -21.77 -3.51
CA LEU A 258 -26.43 -21.80 -2.04
C LEU A 258 -27.21 -22.99 -1.46
N PRO A 259 -26.75 -23.59 -0.34
CA PRO A 259 -27.46 -24.68 0.33
C PRO A 259 -28.87 -24.29 0.76
N VAL A 260 -29.83 -25.22 0.71
CA VAL A 260 -31.16 -25.04 1.31
C VAL A 260 -31.04 -25.22 2.83
N ILE A 261 -31.52 -24.25 3.60
CA ILE A 261 -31.53 -24.29 5.08
C ILE A 261 -32.89 -24.68 5.67
N GLY A 262 -33.95 -24.61 4.87
CA GLY A 262 -35.27 -25.10 5.23
C GLY A 262 -36.26 -24.92 4.09
N THR A 263 -37.43 -25.55 4.20
CA THR A 263 -38.52 -25.42 3.22
C THR A 263 -39.79 -25.06 3.95
N THR A 264 -40.52 -24.07 3.43
CA THR A 264 -41.79 -23.62 3.98
C THR A 264 -42.92 -23.82 2.98
N GLU A 265 -44.16 -23.96 3.45
CA GLU A 265 -45.32 -24.04 2.56
C GLU A 265 -45.56 -22.72 1.80
N SER A 266 -45.25 -21.59 2.43
CA SER A 266 -45.54 -20.24 1.90
C SER A 266 -44.47 -19.69 0.96
N LYS A 267 -43.18 -20.01 1.20
CA LYS A 267 -42.04 -19.45 0.44
C LYS A 267 -41.21 -20.49 -0.29
N GLY A 268 -41.47 -21.80 -0.08
CA GLY A 268 -40.68 -22.87 -0.69
C GLY A 268 -39.32 -23.03 -0.01
N ASP A 269 -38.30 -23.41 -0.78
CA ASP A 269 -36.93 -23.59 -0.30
C ASP A 269 -36.30 -22.24 0.06
N ILE A 270 -35.81 -22.12 1.28
CA ILE A 270 -35.06 -20.96 1.78
C ILE A 270 -33.58 -21.31 1.71
N LYS A 271 -32.80 -20.42 1.09
CA LYS A 271 -31.35 -20.57 0.86
C LYS A 271 -30.54 -20.08 2.06
N LEU A 272 -29.30 -20.55 2.16
CA LEU A 272 -28.32 -20.06 3.12
C LEU A 272 -27.95 -18.61 2.76
N SER A 273 -28.60 -17.65 3.40
CA SER A 273 -28.32 -16.22 3.27
C SER A 273 -28.77 -15.51 4.55
N GLY A 274 -29.11 -14.22 4.51
CA GLY A 274 -29.36 -13.47 5.74
C GLY A 274 -28.05 -13.22 6.50
N PHE A 275 -26.98 -12.89 5.77
CA PHE A 275 -25.65 -12.77 6.34
C PHE A 275 -25.50 -11.46 7.12
N SER A 276 -25.04 -11.55 8.35
CA SER A 276 -24.66 -10.41 9.19
C SER A 276 -23.27 -10.66 9.79
N GLY A 277 -22.50 -9.58 9.94
CA GLY A 277 -21.11 -9.59 10.40
C GLY A 277 -20.12 -10.12 9.35
N LEU A 278 -18.88 -9.64 9.39
CA LEU A 278 -17.81 -10.15 8.53
C LEU A 278 -16.46 -10.16 9.22
N TYR A 279 -15.70 -11.23 9.02
CA TYR A 279 -14.31 -11.33 9.47
C TYR A 279 -13.43 -11.91 8.35
N PHE A 280 -12.30 -11.28 8.08
CA PHE A 280 -11.32 -11.77 7.11
C PHE A 280 -10.38 -12.78 7.80
N GLU A 281 -10.38 -14.03 7.33
CA GLU A 281 -9.56 -15.11 7.88
C GLU A 281 -8.18 -15.23 7.22
N GLY A 282 -7.94 -14.47 6.14
CA GLY A 282 -6.68 -14.46 5.41
C GLY A 282 -6.83 -14.92 3.95
N ILE A 283 -5.71 -15.26 3.34
CA ILE A 283 -5.67 -15.77 1.96
C ILE A 283 -5.46 -17.27 2.00
N ASN A 284 -6.28 -18.02 1.27
CA ASN A 284 -6.09 -19.45 1.09
C ASN A 284 -4.73 -19.68 0.40
N PRO A 285 -3.76 -20.35 1.05
CA PRO A 285 -2.41 -20.50 0.49
C PRO A 285 -2.36 -21.46 -0.71
N GLU A 286 -3.38 -22.29 -0.91
CA GLU A 286 -3.45 -23.24 -2.04
C GLU A 286 -4.04 -22.60 -3.30
N THR A 287 -5.07 -21.76 -3.13
CA THR A 287 -5.83 -21.18 -4.25
C THR A 287 -5.51 -19.71 -4.50
N GLY A 288 -5.06 -18.98 -3.47
CA GLY A 288 -4.92 -17.51 -3.51
C GLY A 288 -6.23 -16.76 -3.27
N ASN A 289 -7.32 -17.45 -2.93
CA ASN A 289 -8.63 -16.84 -2.68
C ASN A 289 -8.65 -16.11 -1.33
N LEU A 290 -9.44 -15.03 -1.24
CA LEU A 290 -9.70 -14.37 0.03
C LEU A 290 -10.70 -15.20 0.85
N GLN A 291 -10.38 -15.48 2.12
CA GLN A 291 -11.21 -16.28 3.03
C GLN A 291 -11.93 -15.38 4.03
N PHE A 292 -13.23 -15.60 4.18
CA PHE A 292 -14.08 -14.82 5.08
C PHE A 292 -14.94 -15.72 5.96
N LEU A 293 -15.32 -15.20 7.11
CA LEU A 293 -16.28 -15.76 8.05
C LEU A 293 -17.42 -14.75 8.25
N THR A 294 -18.66 -15.21 8.17
CA THR A 294 -19.89 -14.46 8.48
C THR A 294 -20.82 -15.36 9.30
N HIS A 295 -22.02 -14.92 9.65
CA HIS A 295 -23.07 -15.79 10.20
C HIS A 295 -24.44 -15.40 9.68
N LEU A 296 -25.45 -16.16 10.10
CA LEU A 296 -26.85 -15.82 9.83
C LEU A 296 -27.39 -14.88 10.91
N ASP A 297 -28.29 -13.99 10.52
CA ASP A 297 -29.24 -13.30 11.42
C ASP A 297 -30.20 -14.31 12.10
N ARG A 298 -31.09 -13.88 13.02
CA ARG A 298 -32.04 -14.72 13.80
C ARG A 298 -32.93 -15.66 12.97
N GLY A 299 -33.00 -15.48 11.66
CA GLY A 299 -33.70 -16.36 10.76
C GLY A 299 -34.85 -15.69 10.00
N PRO A 300 -35.38 -16.37 8.98
CA PRO A 300 -36.42 -15.80 8.12
C PRO A 300 -37.72 -15.61 8.90
N ASP A 301 -38.31 -14.41 8.82
CA ASP A 301 -39.61 -14.08 9.40
C ASP A 301 -40.59 -13.49 8.35
N ASP A 302 -41.90 -13.65 8.58
CA ASP A 302 -42.98 -13.13 7.72
C ASP A 302 -43.73 -11.98 8.42
N GLY A 303 -42.98 -11.17 9.18
CA GLY A 303 -43.49 -10.04 9.94
C GLY A 303 -44.39 -10.45 11.12
N GLU A 304 -45.29 -9.54 11.50
CA GLU A 304 -46.21 -9.73 12.62
C GLU A 304 -47.61 -10.17 12.17
N ASP A 305 -48.21 -11.10 12.92
CA ASP A 305 -49.62 -11.45 12.78
C ASP A 305 -50.54 -10.31 13.29
N ARG A 306 -51.86 -10.50 13.16
CA ARG A 306 -52.86 -9.51 13.60
C ARG A 306 -52.85 -9.22 15.11
N ASN A 307 -52.16 -10.04 15.90
CA ASN A 307 -52.02 -9.89 17.34
C ASN A 307 -50.65 -9.30 17.73
N GLY A 308 -49.78 -8.99 16.77
CA GLY A 308 -48.42 -8.51 17.01
C GLY A 308 -47.42 -9.63 17.34
N ASN A 309 -47.72 -10.90 17.01
CA ASN A 309 -46.77 -12.00 17.17
C ASN A 309 -45.90 -12.11 15.92
N ARG A 310 -44.58 -12.24 16.08
CA ARG A 310 -43.64 -12.41 14.96
C ARG A 310 -43.68 -13.84 14.44
N ILE A 311 -43.86 -14.00 13.13
CA ILE A 311 -43.96 -15.31 12.48
C ILE A 311 -42.58 -15.75 12.01
N PHE A 312 -41.97 -16.70 12.72
CA PHE A 312 -40.72 -17.33 12.29
C PHE A 312 -41.03 -18.40 11.26
N LEU A 313 -40.48 -18.25 10.06
CA LEU A 313 -40.68 -19.19 8.96
C LEU A 313 -39.94 -20.52 9.22
N LEU A 314 -38.77 -20.44 9.85
CA LEU A 314 -37.97 -21.58 10.27
C LEU A 314 -37.65 -21.47 11.78
N PRO A 315 -38.60 -21.73 12.68
CA PRO A 315 -38.43 -21.50 14.12
C PRO A 315 -37.41 -22.41 14.80
N ASN A 316 -36.97 -23.47 14.11
CA ASN A 316 -35.90 -24.37 14.57
C ASN A 316 -34.60 -24.18 13.77
N LEU A 317 -34.47 -23.07 13.02
CA LEU A 317 -33.22 -22.76 12.34
C LEU A 317 -32.13 -22.61 13.41
N GLN A 318 -31.09 -23.44 13.28
CA GLN A 318 -29.92 -23.38 14.12
C GLN A 318 -28.99 -22.28 13.58
N PRO A 319 -28.67 -21.24 14.38
CA PRO A 319 -27.66 -20.26 14.02
C PRO A 319 -26.33 -20.93 13.71
N GLN A 320 -25.58 -20.37 12.77
CA GLN A 320 -24.33 -20.96 12.31
C GLN A 320 -23.39 -19.87 11.80
N LEU A 321 -22.10 -20.09 11.99
CA LEU A 321 -21.06 -19.36 11.27
C LEU A 321 -20.87 -20.00 9.90
N VAL A 322 -20.54 -19.17 8.90
CA VAL A 322 -20.38 -19.58 7.51
C VAL A 322 -19.03 -19.07 7.03
N ARG A 323 -18.17 -20.00 6.58
CA ARG A 323 -16.95 -19.65 5.86
C ARG A 323 -17.20 -19.65 4.38
N PHE A 324 -16.60 -18.71 3.69
CA PHE A 324 -16.64 -18.65 2.24
C PHE A 324 -15.36 -18.06 1.67
N GLU A 325 -15.16 -18.29 0.37
CA GLU A 325 -14.01 -17.81 -0.37
C GLU A 325 -14.44 -16.94 -1.54
N LEU A 326 -13.66 -15.88 -1.80
CA LEU A 326 -13.71 -15.11 -3.04
C LEU A 326 -12.52 -15.48 -3.94
N ASP A 327 -12.82 -16.03 -5.11
CA ASP A 327 -11.87 -16.04 -6.23
C ASP A 327 -12.03 -14.73 -7.01
N LYS A 328 -11.12 -13.78 -6.77
CA LYS A 328 -11.14 -12.47 -7.45
C LYS A 328 -11.01 -12.57 -8.97
N ASN A 329 -10.31 -13.59 -9.49
CA ASN A 329 -10.08 -13.73 -10.93
C ASN A 329 -11.33 -14.27 -11.64
N ALA A 330 -11.99 -15.25 -11.03
CA ALA A 330 -13.23 -15.82 -11.55
C ALA A 330 -14.45 -14.94 -11.22
N GLY A 331 -14.35 -14.09 -10.20
CA GLY A 331 -15.45 -13.28 -9.69
C GLY A 331 -16.50 -14.11 -8.96
N THR A 332 -16.12 -15.24 -8.37
CA THR A 332 -17.04 -16.21 -7.76
C THR A 332 -16.86 -16.30 -6.25
N LEU A 333 -17.99 -16.39 -5.54
CA LEU A 333 -18.07 -16.60 -4.10
C LEU A 333 -18.57 -18.01 -3.79
N GLU A 334 -17.83 -18.75 -2.97
CA GLU A 334 -18.16 -20.15 -2.64
C GLU A 334 -18.15 -20.40 -1.12
N VAL A 335 -19.23 -20.98 -0.60
CA VAL A 335 -19.30 -21.41 0.81
C VAL A 335 -18.44 -22.66 1.01
N THR A 336 -17.49 -22.58 1.94
CA THR A 336 -16.51 -23.64 2.20
C THR A 336 -16.81 -24.43 3.47
N GLU A 337 -17.38 -23.80 4.49
CA GLU A 337 -17.69 -24.45 5.77
C GLU A 337 -18.91 -23.84 6.47
N ARG A 338 -19.59 -24.65 7.28
CA ARG A 338 -20.70 -24.23 8.15
C ARG A 338 -20.49 -24.76 9.55
N ILE A 339 -20.46 -23.87 10.53
CA ILE A 339 -20.20 -24.18 11.95
C ILE A 339 -21.48 -23.90 12.74
N PHE A 340 -22.16 -24.97 13.17
CA PHE A 340 -23.45 -24.87 13.84
C PHE A 340 -23.32 -24.52 15.32
N LEU A 341 -24.03 -23.48 15.75
CA LEU A 341 -23.96 -22.96 17.11
C LEU A 341 -24.84 -23.75 18.09
N LYS A 342 -24.27 -24.11 19.23
CA LYS A 342 -24.87 -25.03 20.19
C LYS A 342 -24.46 -24.71 21.62
N THR A 343 -25.29 -25.08 22.58
CA THR A 343 -24.94 -24.99 24.01
C THR A 343 -23.89 -26.05 24.39
N GLN A 344 -23.34 -25.95 25.60
CA GLN A 344 -22.34 -26.89 26.13
C GLN A 344 -22.82 -28.34 26.19
N ASP A 345 -24.13 -28.60 26.29
CA ASP A 345 -24.70 -29.96 26.29
C ASP A 345 -25.00 -30.49 24.89
N GLY A 346 -24.73 -29.69 23.85
CA GLY A 346 -24.96 -30.01 22.45
C GLY A 346 -26.35 -29.64 21.94
N THR A 347 -27.22 -29.04 22.76
CA THR A 347 -28.53 -28.54 22.30
C THR A 347 -28.32 -27.40 21.30
N PRO A 348 -28.91 -27.48 20.08
CA PRO A 348 -28.90 -26.37 19.12
C PRO A 348 -29.42 -25.08 19.75
N LEU A 349 -28.73 -23.97 19.48
CA LEU A 349 -29.34 -22.65 19.69
C LEU A 349 -30.43 -22.43 18.63
N THR A 350 -31.35 -21.52 18.91
CA THR A 350 -32.33 -21.02 17.94
C THR A 350 -32.17 -19.51 17.77
N GLY A 351 -32.78 -18.92 16.74
CA GLY A 351 -32.92 -17.46 16.66
C GLY A 351 -34.18 -16.92 17.36
N LEU A 352 -34.80 -17.69 18.26
CA LEU A 352 -36.00 -17.24 18.96
C LEU A 352 -35.66 -16.20 20.04
N PRO A 353 -36.56 -15.24 20.34
CA PRO A 353 -36.36 -14.24 21.39
C PRO A 353 -36.11 -14.86 22.78
N ASN A 354 -35.41 -14.13 23.66
CA ASN A 354 -34.93 -14.68 24.93
C ASN A 354 -35.97 -14.72 26.05
N LEU A 355 -36.71 -13.64 26.27
CA LEU A 355 -37.56 -13.46 27.44
C LEU A 355 -38.89 -12.78 27.11
N ARG A 356 -39.95 -13.43 27.57
CA ARG A 356 -41.32 -12.92 27.49
C ARG A 356 -41.46 -11.56 28.19
N GLY A 357 -41.97 -10.58 27.45
CA GLY A 357 -42.34 -9.26 27.99
C GLY A 357 -41.18 -8.28 28.17
N LEU A 358 -39.94 -8.70 27.90
CA LEU A 358 -38.76 -7.84 27.82
C LEU A 358 -38.24 -7.72 26.39
N ASP A 359 -38.32 -8.80 25.62
CA ASP A 359 -38.11 -8.76 24.17
C ASP A 359 -39.41 -8.36 23.46
N PRO A 360 -39.33 -7.56 22.38
CA PRO A 360 -40.50 -7.01 21.72
C PRO A 360 -41.33 -8.08 21.02
N ASP A 361 -40.67 -9.11 20.50
CA ASP A 361 -41.29 -10.12 19.67
C ASP A 361 -41.83 -11.28 20.50
N THR A 362 -43.13 -11.55 20.36
CA THR A 362 -43.70 -12.82 20.80
C THR A 362 -43.61 -13.81 19.63
N PRO A 363 -42.79 -14.88 19.73
CA PRO A 363 -42.54 -15.75 18.60
C PRO A 363 -43.74 -16.66 18.32
N ALA A 364 -44.02 -16.89 17.04
CA ALA A 364 -45.04 -17.81 16.55
C ALA A 364 -44.56 -18.58 15.31
N ASP A 365 -45.12 -19.76 15.08
CA ASP A 365 -44.87 -20.57 13.88
C ASP A 365 -45.67 -20.06 12.67
N PRO A 366 -45.44 -20.60 11.45
CA PRO A 366 -46.17 -20.19 10.25
C PRO A 366 -47.69 -20.40 10.30
N ASN A 367 -48.20 -21.20 11.24
CA ASN A 367 -49.63 -21.41 11.45
C ASN A 367 -50.22 -20.43 12.49
N GLY A 368 -49.40 -19.53 13.04
CA GLY A 368 -49.78 -18.59 14.10
C GLY A 368 -49.83 -19.21 15.49
N ASN A 369 -49.24 -20.40 15.70
CA ASN A 369 -49.15 -20.98 17.03
C ASN A 369 -48.00 -20.32 17.79
N LEU A 370 -48.26 -19.85 19.00
CA LEU A 370 -47.23 -19.27 19.86
C LEU A 370 -46.13 -20.29 20.19
N LEU A 371 -44.89 -19.85 20.07
CA LEU A 371 -43.69 -20.61 20.39
C LEU A 371 -43.20 -20.29 21.80
N GLY A 372 -42.28 -21.13 22.28
CA GLY A 372 -41.48 -20.84 23.46
C GLY A 372 -40.45 -19.74 23.16
N PHE A 373 -39.95 -19.12 24.22
CA PHE A 373 -38.75 -18.27 24.16
C PHE A 373 -37.53 -19.17 24.38
N ASP A 374 -36.40 -18.81 23.78
CA ASP A 374 -35.12 -19.47 23.97
C ASP A 374 -34.20 -18.53 24.77
N PRO A 375 -33.96 -18.78 26.07
CA PRO A 375 -33.15 -17.89 26.91
C PRO A 375 -31.75 -17.59 26.36
N LEU A 376 -31.22 -18.47 25.51
CA LEU A 376 -29.92 -18.32 24.84
C LEU A 376 -30.05 -18.15 23.32
N GLY A 377 -31.26 -17.87 22.83
CA GLY A 377 -31.54 -17.63 21.42
C GLY A 377 -30.76 -16.44 20.90
N ALA A 378 -30.28 -16.55 19.67
CA ALA A 378 -29.22 -15.70 19.13
C ALA A 378 -29.71 -14.95 17.89
N ASP A 379 -29.77 -13.63 18.05
CA ASP A 379 -30.02 -12.62 17.01
C ASP A 379 -28.70 -11.96 16.72
N LEU A 380 -27.80 -12.73 16.10
CA LEU A 380 -26.39 -12.37 15.98
C LEU A 380 -26.21 -11.31 14.90
N GLU A 381 -25.32 -10.36 15.16
CA GLU A 381 -24.99 -9.26 14.23
C GLU A 381 -23.50 -9.22 13.86
N GLY A 382 -22.62 -8.76 14.77
CA GLY A 382 -21.18 -8.76 14.53
C GLY A 382 -20.53 -10.09 14.93
N VAL A 383 -19.44 -10.47 14.24
CA VAL A 383 -18.57 -11.61 14.61
C VAL A 383 -17.09 -11.29 14.47
N VAL A 384 -16.28 -11.80 15.40
CA VAL A 384 -14.82 -11.75 15.32
C VAL A 384 -14.18 -13.05 15.79
N ARG A 385 -13.08 -13.45 15.16
CA ARG A 385 -12.25 -14.58 15.60
C ARG A 385 -11.10 -14.07 16.45
N ALA A 386 -11.00 -14.58 17.69
CA ALA A 386 -9.89 -14.28 18.58
C ALA A 386 -8.62 -15.06 18.18
N PRO A 387 -7.40 -14.61 18.59
CA PRO A 387 -6.15 -15.28 18.26
C PRO A 387 -6.04 -16.74 18.75
N ASP A 388 -6.78 -17.10 19.79
CA ASP A 388 -6.86 -18.48 20.30
C ASP A 388 -7.78 -19.39 19.46
N GLY A 389 -8.40 -18.85 18.41
CA GLY A 389 -9.30 -19.52 17.50
C GLY A 389 -10.75 -19.62 17.97
N THR A 390 -11.08 -19.03 19.12
CA THR A 390 -12.48 -18.89 19.57
C THR A 390 -13.19 -17.74 18.86
N TYR A 391 -14.52 -17.73 18.90
CA TYR A 391 -15.33 -16.70 18.25
C TYR A 391 -16.07 -15.87 19.28
N TRP A 392 -16.19 -14.57 19.01
CA TRP A 392 -17.01 -13.65 19.77
C TRP A 392 -18.08 -13.07 18.85
N ALA A 393 -19.30 -12.93 19.35
CA ALA A 393 -20.43 -12.38 18.57
C ALA A 393 -21.29 -11.41 19.38
N ALA A 394 -21.87 -10.41 18.71
CA ALA A 394 -22.83 -9.44 19.24
C ALA A 394 -24.29 -9.91 19.04
N ASP A 395 -25.26 -9.22 19.65
CA ASP A 395 -26.69 -9.60 19.64
C ASP A 395 -27.63 -8.39 19.65
N GLU A 396 -28.63 -8.38 18.76
CA GLU A 396 -29.57 -7.26 18.54
C GLU A 396 -30.80 -7.30 19.47
N TYR A 397 -31.30 -8.48 19.87
CA TYR A 397 -32.45 -8.58 20.79
C TYR A 397 -32.21 -7.76 22.06
N ARG A 398 -30.97 -7.83 22.54
CA ARG A 398 -30.46 -7.03 23.64
C ARG A 398 -28.94 -7.01 23.58
N PRO A 399 -28.29 -5.94 24.07
CA PRO A 399 -26.84 -5.89 24.15
C PRO A 399 -26.32 -7.12 24.92
N ALA A 400 -25.74 -8.07 24.22
CA ALA A 400 -25.14 -9.27 24.78
C ALA A 400 -23.92 -9.66 23.94
N ILE A 401 -22.98 -10.35 24.57
CA ILE A 401 -21.77 -10.83 23.91
C ILE A 401 -21.68 -12.35 24.12
N TYR A 402 -21.57 -13.10 23.04
CA TYR A 402 -21.36 -14.55 23.08
C TYR A 402 -19.89 -14.87 22.89
N HIS A 403 -19.42 -15.91 23.57
CA HIS A 403 -18.10 -16.50 23.35
C HIS A 403 -18.27 -17.96 22.97
N PHE A 404 -17.83 -18.36 21.79
CA PHE A 404 -17.94 -19.72 21.27
C PHE A 404 -16.56 -20.36 21.09
N GLN A 405 -16.50 -21.68 21.30
CA GLN A 405 -15.37 -22.48 20.84
C GLN A 405 -15.32 -22.49 19.30
N ALA A 406 -14.16 -22.89 18.76
CA ALA A 406 -13.94 -23.02 17.32
C ALA A 406 -14.93 -23.96 16.61
N ASP A 407 -15.60 -24.86 17.34
CA ASP A 407 -16.59 -25.79 16.81
C ASP A 407 -18.05 -25.30 16.94
N GLY A 408 -18.25 -24.05 17.38
CA GLY A 408 -19.56 -23.43 17.60
C GLY A 408 -20.20 -23.72 18.97
N THR A 409 -19.48 -24.37 19.90
CA THR A 409 -20.01 -24.62 21.25
C THR A 409 -19.93 -23.34 22.11
N LEU A 410 -21.05 -22.91 22.66
CA LEU A 410 -21.14 -21.74 23.55
C LEU A 410 -20.31 -21.97 24.83
N ILE A 411 -19.31 -21.12 25.04
CA ILE A 411 -18.52 -21.06 26.27
C ILE A 411 -19.31 -20.28 27.31
N GLU A 412 -19.71 -19.05 26.99
CA GLU A 412 -20.40 -18.14 27.90
C GLU A 412 -21.18 -17.08 27.10
N ARG A 413 -22.28 -16.59 27.68
CA ARG A 413 -23.00 -15.41 27.18
C ARG A 413 -23.00 -14.34 28.26
N TYR A 414 -22.55 -13.13 27.93
CA TYR A 414 -22.49 -12.01 28.84
C TYR A 414 -23.62 -11.02 28.57
N VAL A 415 -24.33 -10.63 29.63
CA VAL A 415 -25.53 -9.78 29.55
C VAL A 415 -25.46 -8.60 30.53
N PRO A 416 -26.31 -7.58 30.38
CA PRO A 416 -26.46 -6.49 31.33
C PRO A 416 -26.88 -6.99 32.71
N GLN A 417 -26.36 -6.33 33.75
CA GLN A 417 -26.80 -6.55 35.12
C GLN A 417 -28.33 -6.36 35.26
N GLY A 418 -28.95 -7.05 36.21
CA GLY A 418 -30.39 -6.97 36.48
C GLY A 418 -31.27 -7.96 35.72
N LEU A 419 -30.69 -8.74 34.79
CA LEU A 419 -31.41 -9.78 34.04
C LEU A 419 -31.42 -11.15 34.75
N PRO A 420 -32.40 -12.03 34.44
CA PRO A 420 -32.42 -13.41 34.93
C PRO A 420 -31.16 -14.20 34.54
N SER A 421 -30.67 -15.08 35.40
CA SER A 421 -29.44 -15.85 35.14
C SER A 421 -29.57 -16.84 33.98
N GLU A 422 -30.80 -17.23 33.61
CA GLU A 422 -31.05 -18.14 32.47
C GLU A 422 -30.67 -17.53 31.12
N VAL A 423 -30.56 -16.20 31.02
CA VAL A 423 -30.15 -15.55 29.77
C VAL A 423 -28.65 -15.29 29.67
N GLY A 424 -27.87 -15.58 30.71
CA GLY A 424 -26.42 -15.42 30.67
C GLY A 424 -25.84 -14.83 31.95
N THR A 425 -24.52 -14.66 31.94
CA THR A 425 -23.73 -14.13 33.04
C THR A 425 -23.80 -12.60 33.06
N PRO A 426 -24.27 -11.98 34.16
CA PRO A 426 -24.36 -10.53 34.26
C PRO A 426 -22.95 -9.92 34.41
N ALA A 427 -22.47 -9.28 33.36
CA ALA A 427 -21.13 -8.67 33.33
C ALA A 427 -21.11 -7.28 32.67
N LEU A 428 -22.17 -6.92 31.95
CA LEU A 428 -22.29 -5.63 31.27
C LEU A 428 -23.04 -4.62 32.15
N PRO A 429 -22.80 -3.30 32.00
CA PRO A 429 -23.49 -2.26 32.77
C PRO A 429 -25.01 -2.33 32.62
N GLU A 430 -25.75 -2.10 33.71
CA GLU A 430 -27.23 -2.18 33.74
C GLU A 430 -27.90 -1.20 32.75
N VAL A 431 -27.24 -0.09 32.41
CA VAL A 431 -27.76 0.96 31.52
C VAL A 431 -28.10 0.43 30.11
N TYR A 432 -27.45 -0.65 29.66
CA TYR A 432 -27.73 -1.28 28.36
C TYR A 432 -29.13 -1.92 28.30
N ASN A 433 -29.80 -2.16 29.44
CA ASN A 433 -31.21 -2.55 29.45
C ASN A 433 -32.15 -1.45 28.95
N LEU A 434 -31.67 -0.20 28.86
CA LEU A 434 -32.43 0.94 28.33
C LEU A 434 -32.36 1.05 26.79
N ARG A 435 -31.81 0.05 26.10
CA ARG A 435 -31.84 -0.03 24.63
C ARG A 435 -33.24 0.11 24.04
N GLN A 436 -33.32 0.61 22.81
CA GLN A 436 -34.54 0.51 22.03
C GLN A 436 -34.81 -0.98 21.69
N PRO A 437 -36.07 -1.44 21.64
CA PRO A 437 -36.34 -2.85 21.28
C PRO A 437 -35.75 -3.20 19.92
N ASN A 438 -35.10 -4.37 19.80
CA ASN A 438 -34.32 -4.81 18.63
C ASN A 438 -33.32 -3.74 18.18
N ARG A 439 -32.55 -3.20 19.14
CA ARG A 439 -31.45 -2.25 18.92
C ARG A 439 -30.31 -2.51 19.89
N GLY A 440 -29.85 -3.76 19.88
CA GLY A 440 -28.79 -4.28 20.74
C GLY A 440 -27.39 -3.89 20.28
N PHE A 441 -26.42 -4.77 20.51
CA PHE A 441 -25.10 -4.57 19.92
C PHE A 441 -25.13 -5.02 18.46
N GLU A 442 -24.72 -4.14 17.56
CA GLU A 442 -24.63 -4.45 16.13
C GLU A 442 -23.25 -5.03 15.81
N ALA A 443 -22.18 -4.38 16.25
CA ALA A 443 -20.84 -4.74 15.84
C ALA A 443 -19.99 -5.29 16.97
N ILE A 444 -18.98 -6.08 16.62
CA ILE A 444 -17.98 -6.59 17.56
C ILE A 444 -16.60 -6.61 16.93
N ALA A 445 -15.59 -6.17 17.68
CA ALA A 445 -14.20 -6.19 17.26
C ALA A 445 -13.30 -6.77 18.37
N PHE A 446 -12.13 -7.27 17.99
CA PHE A 446 -11.11 -7.76 18.92
C PHE A 446 -9.79 -7.03 18.69
N GLN A 447 -9.26 -6.39 19.72
CA GLN A 447 -8.00 -5.65 19.65
C GLN A 447 -7.30 -5.69 21.01
N ASP A 448 -5.98 -5.89 21.03
CA ASP A 448 -5.16 -5.87 22.24
C ASP A 448 -5.64 -6.77 23.38
N GLY A 449 -6.21 -7.92 23.02
CA GLY A 449 -6.75 -8.88 23.98
C GLY A 449 -8.07 -8.46 24.62
N LYS A 450 -8.74 -7.42 24.09
CA LYS A 450 -10.06 -6.93 24.50
C LYS A 450 -11.09 -7.18 23.42
N VAL A 451 -12.34 -7.28 23.84
CA VAL A 451 -13.52 -7.35 22.98
C VAL A 451 -14.22 -6.00 23.04
N TYR A 452 -14.49 -5.41 21.88
CA TYR A 452 -15.22 -4.17 21.75
C TYR A 452 -16.59 -4.47 21.14
N ALA A 453 -17.67 -3.97 21.74
CA ALA A 453 -19.03 -4.15 21.23
C ALA A 453 -19.70 -2.78 21.03
N PHE A 454 -20.38 -2.60 19.89
CA PHE A 454 -20.89 -1.31 19.45
C PHE A 454 -22.42 -1.34 19.47
N LEU A 455 -23.03 -0.42 20.23
CA LEU A 455 -24.48 -0.35 20.34
C LEU A 455 -25.07 0.28 19.07
N GLN A 456 -26.02 -0.41 18.44
CA GLN A 456 -26.55 -0.05 17.12
C GLN A 456 -27.15 1.37 17.08
N SER A 457 -27.95 1.71 18.09
CA SER A 457 -28.65 2.99 18.17
C SER A 457 -28.64 3.55 19.60
N PRO A 458 -28.88 4.86 19.77
CA PRO A 458 -28.92 5.50 21.08
C PRO A 458 -29.90 4.87 22.08
N LEU A 459 -29.49 4.88 23.35
CA LEU A 459 -30.27 4.37 24.48
C LEU A 459 -31.50 5.24 24.76
N ASN A 460 -32.59 4.64 25.23
CA ASN A 460 -33.74 5.36 25.80
C ASN A 460 -33.43 5.89 27.21
N ASN A 461 -32.44 6.79 27.31
CA ASN A 461 -31.94 7.30 28.58
C ASN A 461 -31.77 8.84 28.57
N PRO A 462 -32.81 9.64 28.91
CA PRO A 462 -34.18 9.22 29.19
C PRO A 462 -35.01 9.02 27.91
N SER A 463 -34.51 9.43 26.73
CA SER A 463 -35.21 9.32 25.44
C SER A 463 -34.21 9.29 24.28
N ALA A 464 -34.19 8.21 23.51
CA ALA A 464 -33.26 8.03 22.38
C ALA A 464 -33.50 9.02 21.23
N ARG A 465 -34.73 9.52 21.07
CA ARG A 465 -35.14 10.36 19.93
C ARG A 465 -34.60 11.80 19.95
N GLN A 466 -33.69 12.13 20.86
CA GLN A 466 -33.19 13.50 21.06
C GLN A 466 -31.67 13.64 20.87
N THR A 467 -30.96 12.55 20.60
CA THR A 467 -29.49 12.50 20.67
C THR A 467 -28.94 11.40 19.77
N ALA A 468 -27.99 11.72 18.91
CA ALA A 468 -27.26 10.76 18.07
C ALA A 468 -26.17 9.99 18.84
N THR A 469 -26.16 10.08 20.17
CA THR A 469 -25.12 9.51 21.01
C THR A 469 -25.42 8.05 21.35
N THR A 470 -24.60 7.13 20.85
CA THR A 470 -24.58 5.72 21.22
C THR A 470 -23.30 5.39 22.02
N ARG A 471 -23.05 4.11 22.32
CA ARG A 471 -21.93 3.65 23.15
C ARG A 471 -21.12 2.53 22.52
N ILE A 472 -19.83 2.54 22.84
CA ILE A 472 -18.89 1.45 22.58
C ILE A 472 -18.48 0.87 23.94
N LEU A 473 -18.62 -0.44 24.10
CA LEU A 473 -18.25 -1.18 25.30
C LEU A 473 -16.91 -1.89 25.08
N GLU A 474 -15.97 -1.74 26.00
CA GLU A 474 -14.70 -2.47 26.05
C GLU A 474 -14.77 -3.52 27.16
N PHE A 475 -14.69 -4.79 26.78
CA PHE A 475 -14.78 -5.96 27.64
C PHE A 475 -13.43 -6.67 27.73
N ASP A 476 -13.04 -7.02 28.95
CA ASP A 476 -11.85 -7.82 29.22
C ASP A 476 -12.26 -9.30 29.31
N PRO A 477 -11.89 -10.14 28.31
CA PRO A 477 -12.25 -11.56 28.30
C PRO A 477 -11.52 -12.37 29.39
N VAL A 478 -10.42 -11.86 29.95
CA VAL A 478 -9.66 -12.52 31.02
C VAL A 478 -10.33 -12.29 32.37
N THR A 479 -10.64 -11.05 32.71
CA THR A 479 -11.29 -10.72 33.98
C THR A 479 -12.81 -10.91 33.93
N LYS A 480 -13.38 -11.05 32.72
CA LYS A 480 -14.82 -11.18 32.45
C LYS A 480 -15.61 -9.96 32.93
N THR A 481 -15.06 -8.78 32.72
CA THR A 481 -15.65 -7.51 33.17
C THR A 481 -15.55 -6.44 32.10
N THR A 482 -16.52 -5.53 32.08
CA THR A 482 -16.38 -4.27 31.35
C THR A 482 -15.27 -3.43 31.97
N VAL A 483 -14.31 -3.02 31.15
CA VAL A 483 -13.16 -2.18 31.54
C VAL A 483 -13.20 -0.79 30.91
N GLY A 484 -14.05 -0.61 29.89
CA GLY A 484 -14.31 0.69 29.29
C GLY A 484 -15.71 0.84 28.72
N GLU A 485 -16.17 2.08 28.70
CA GLU A 485 -17.34 2.53 27.95
C GLU A 485 -17.00 3.88 27.35
N TYR A 486 -17.31 4.10 26.08
CA TYR A 486 -17.00 5.32 25.34
C TYR A 486 -18.24 5.80 24.60
N LEU A 487 -18.41 7.12 24.49
CA LEU A 487 -19.51 7.69 23.70
C LEU A 487 -19.12 7.73 22.22
N TYR A 488 -20.04 7.34 21.34
CA TYR A 488 -19.92 7.47 19.89
C TYR A 488 -21.09 8.31 19.37
N ILE A 489 -20.84 9.31 18.52
CA ILE A 489 -21.88 10.22 18.01
C ILE A 489 -22.10 9.94 16.53
N GLN A 490 -23.29 9.46 16.18
CA GLN A 490 -23.74 9.25 14.79
C GLN A 490 -24.04 10.60 14.10
N ASP A 491 -24.01 10.65 12.77
CA ASP A 491 -24.06 11.92 12.02
C ASP A 491 -25.41 12.67 12.07
N ASP A 492 -26.57 12.02 12.15
CA ASP A 492 -27.86 12.68 12.51
C ASP A 492 -29.01 11.69 12.79
N ILE A 493 -29.87 11.99 13.78
CA ILE A 493 -31.13 11.25 13.99
C ILE A 493 -32.28 11.93 13.25
N GLY A 494 -32.80 11.25 12.23
CA GLY A 494 -34.07 11.59 11.58
C GLY A 494 -33.96 12.39 10.28
N ARG A 495 -32.75 12.76 9.85
CA ARG A 495 -32.39 13.09 8.46
C ARG A 495 -31.04 12.51 8.02
N GLY A 496 -30.41 11.65 8.84
CA GLY A 496 -29.10 11.01 8.62
C GLY A 496 -29.11 9.49 8.87
N SER A 497 -27.97 8.92 9.29
CA SER A 497 -27.82 7.53 9.76
C SER A 497 -28.41 7.33 11.16
N ASP A 498 -29.22 6.28 11.37
CA ASP A 498 -29.82 5.96 12.66
C ASP A 498 -29.34 4.63 13.27
N LYS A 499 -28.44 3.92 12.58
CA LYS A 499 -27.96 2.59 12.95
C LYS A 499 -26.48 2.43 12.61
N ILE A 500 -25.77 1.67 13.44
CA ILE A 500 -24.49 1.05 13.04
C ILE A 500 -24.82 -0.14 12.12
N GLY A 501 -23.93 -0.46 11.18
CA GLY A 501 -24.00 -1.67 10.36
C GLY A 501 -23.04 -2.75 10.85
N ASP A 502 -21.74 -2.44 10.93
CA ASP A 502 -20.71 -3.31 11.52
C ASP A 502 -19.47 -2.48 11.89
N ALA A 503 -18.46 -3.09 12.51
CA ALA A 503 -17.20 -2.46 12.88
C ALA A 503 -16.03 -3.44 12.88
N VAL A 504 -14.85 -2.97 12.48
CA VAL A 504 -13.60 -3.75 12.49
C VAL A 504 -12.47 -2.98 13.16
N ALA A 505 -11.59 -3.69 13.87
CA ALA A 505 -10.38 -3.10 14.45
C ALA A 505 -9.32 -2.83 13.39
N LEU A 506 -8.57 -1.73 13.55
CA LEU A 506 -7.36 -1.44 12.79
C LEU A 506 -6.10 -1.89 13.56
N ASP A 507 -4.93 -1.77 12.94
CA ASP A 507 -3.66 -2.22 13.55
C ASP A 507 -3.23 -1.36 14.74
N LYS A 508 -3.73 -0.13 14.86
CA LYS A 508 -3.40 0.80 15.94
C LYS A 508 -4.41 0.72 17.08
N THR A 509 -3.92 0.51 18.30
CA THR A 509 -4.71 0.44 19.53
C THR A 509 -5.72 1.57 19.64
N GLY A 510 -7.00 1.21 19.84
CA GLY A 510 -8.10 2.13 20.00
C GLY A 510 -8.66 2.69 18.69
N GLU A 511 -8.20 2.24 17.53
CA GLU A 511 -8.73 2.63 16.23
C GLU A 511 -9.58 1.52 15.59
N PHE A 512 -10.71 1.94 15.02
CA PHE A 512 -11.70 1.06 14.38
C PHE A 512 -12.27 1.73 13.13
N LEU A 513 -12.79 0.93 12.21
CA LEU A 513 -13.73 1.38 11.19
C LEU A 513 -15.15 0.98 11.60
N VAL A 514 -16.13 1.84 11.36
CA VAL A 514 -17.53 1.64 11.74
C VAL A 514 -18.44 2.05 10.59
N ILE A 515 -19.37 1.18 10.21
CA ILE A 515 -20.44 1.51 9.25
C ILE A 515 -21.57 2.24 9.98
N GLU A 516 -21.94 3.42 9.49
CA GLU A 516 -23.16 4.14 9.83
C GLU A 516 -24.12 4.07 8.63
N ARG A 517 -25.38 3.67 8.87
CA ARG A 517 -26.37 3.50 7.80
C ARG A 517 -27.78 3.94 8.17
N ASP A 518 -28.53 4.31 7.14
CA ASP A 518 -29.99 4.44 7.19
C ASP A 518 -30.68 3.18 6.63
N SER A 519 -32.01 3.21 6.50
CA SER A 519 -32.79 2.14 5.84
C SER A 519 -33.19 2.49 4.39
N GLY A 520 -32.44 3.40 3.75
CA GLY A 520 -32.67 3.83 2.36
C GLY A 520 -31.89 2.99 1.35
N PHE A 521 -32.25 3.13 0.08
CA PHE A 521 -31.56 2.54 -1.09
C PHE A 521 -31.14 3.65 -2.06
N GLY A 522 -30.17 3.34 -2.91
CA GLY A 522 -29.62 4.22 -3.94
C GLY A 522 -28.60 5.21 -3.40
N ASP A 523 -28.08 6.03 -4.31
CA ASP A 523 -26.94 6.93 -4.07
C ASP A 523 -27.26 8.07 -3.07
N ASP A 524 -28.56 8.37 -2.87
CA ASP A 524 -29.01 9.36 -1.88
C ASP A 524 -29.15 8.77 -0.45
N SER A 525 -28.89 7.46 -0.28
CA SER A 525 -28.97 6.78 1.02
C SER A 525 -27.65 6.89 1.78
N ILE A 526 -27.71 6.75 3.11
CA ILE A 526 -26.51 6.87 3.94
C ILE A 526 -25.94 5.50 4.23
N LYS A 527 -24.69 5.27 3.82
CA LYS A 527 -23.93 4.03 3.98
C LYS A 527 -22.46 4.37 4.22
N ASN A 528 -22.16 5.13 5.26
CA ASN A 528 -20.84 5.72 5.47
C ASN A 528 -19.98 4.83 6.35
N VAL A 529 -18.74 4.60 5.95
CA VAL A 529 -17.70 4.02 6.80
C VAL A 529 -16.94 5.17 7.45
N TYR A 530 -16.85 5.19 8.78
CA TYR A 530 -16.04 6.14 9.53
C TYR A 530 -14.84 5.44 10.16
N ARG A 531 -13.67 6.07 10.13
CA ARG A 531 -12.56 5.73 11.02
C ARG A 531 -12.75 6.45 12.34
N ILE A 532 -12.63 5.71 13.45
CA ILE A 532 -12.82 6.23 14.80
C ILE A 532 -11.59 5.99 15.66
N ASN A 533 -11.36 6.84 16.66
CA ASN A 533 -10.26 6.68 17.61
C ASN A 533 -10.72 6.94 19.06
N LEU A 534 -10.37 6.01 19.96
CA LEU A 534 -10.72 6.01 21.38
C LEU A 534 -9.63 6.58 22.31
N ALA A 535 -8.42 6.85 21.81
CA ALA A 535 -7.26 7.22 22.63
C ALA A 535 -7.50 8.45 23.53
N ASN A 536 -8.24 9.43 23.02
CA ASN A 536 -8.62 10.64 23.75
C ASN A 536 -10.07 10.62 24.28
N ALA A 537 -10.80 9.52 24.02
CA ALA A 537 -12.18 9.38 24.46
C ALA A 537 -12.24 9.15 25.98
N THR A 538 -13.23 9.76 26.62
CA THR A 538 -13.46 9.60 28.06
C THR A 538 -14.05 8.23 28.34
N ASN A 539 -13.28 7.39 29.03
CA ASN A 539 -13.80 6.14 29.56
C ASN A 539 -14.79 6.40 30.71
N LEU A 540 -16.07 6.14 30.46
CA LEU A 540 -17.16 6.42 31.40
C LEU A 540 -17.08 5.60 32.69
N GLN A 541 -16.42 4.44 32.67
CA GLN A 541 -16.19 3.62 33.87
C GLN A 541 -15.27 4.32 34.89
N LYS A 542 -14.52 5.34 34.47
CA LYS A 542 -13.63 6.14 35.32
C LYS A 542 -14.25 7.48 35.72
N LEU A 543 -15.47 7.78 35.26
CA LEU A 543 -16.13 9.05 35.49
C LEU A 543 -16.78 9.07 36.88
N SER A 544 -16.68 10.21 37.58
CA SER A 544 -17.34 10.39 38.89
C SER A 544 -18.84 10.63 38.73
N ASP A 545 -19.66 10.00 39.58
CA ASP A 545 -21.11 10.22 39.65
C ASP A 545 -21.50 11.71 39.82
N SER A 546 -20.59 12.53 40.37
CA SER A 546 -20.80 13.97 40.57
C SER A 546 -20.77 14.82 39.29
N VAL A 547 -20.37 14.24 38.15
CA VAL A 547 -20.26 14.97 36.87
C VAL A 547 -21.65 15.28 36.28
N LEU A 548 -22.64 14.45 36.58
CA LEU A 548 -24.03 14.64 36.16
C LEU A 548 -24.83 15.36 37.25
N ALA A 549 -25.69 16.28 36.84
CA ALA A 549 -26.68 16.89 37.72
C ALA A 549 -27.80 15.89 38.07
N SER A 550 -28.53 16.14 39.16
CA SER A 550 -29.64 15.27 39.58
C SER A 550 -30.70 15.15 38.48
N GLY A 551 -30.93 13.92 37.99
CA GLY A 551 -31.92 13.62 36.94
C GLY A 551 -31.41 13.82 35.50
N GLU A 552 -30.14 14.19 35.33
CA GLU A 552 -29.44 14.25 34.04
C GLU A 552 -28.87 12.87 33.69
N THR A 553 -28.89 12.51 32.41
CA THR A 553 -28.28 11.26 31.91
C THR A 553 -27.24 11.62 30.86
N ILE A 554 -26.12 10.90 30.87
CA ILE A 554 -25.01 11.20 29.96
C ILE A 554 -25.39 11.07 28.48
N ASP A 555 -26.24 10.09 28.15
CA ASP A 555 -26.67 9.78 26.78
C ASP A 555 -27.50 10.90 26.14
N SER A 556 -28.13 11.75 26.97
CA SER A 556 -28.99 12.85 26.53
C SER A 556 -28.26 14.18 26.36
N LEU A 557 -26.98 14.25 26.69
CA LEU A 557 -26.21 15.47 26.63
C LEU A 557 -25.84 15.81 25.19
N THR A 558 -26.04 17.07 24.81
CA THR A 558 -25.51 17.60 23.55
C THR A 558 -23.99 17.63 23.57
N PRO A 559 -23.31 17.64 22.39
CA PRO A 559 -21.85 17.76 22.32
C PRO A 559 -21.29 18.94 23.12
N ALA A 560 -21.98 20.09 23.11
CA ALA A 560 -21.57 21.27 23.89
C ALA A 560 -21.66 21.05 25.41
N GLN A 561 -22.65 20.30 25.88
CA GLN A 561 -22.79 19.96 27.30
C GLN A 561 -21.77 18.90 27.75
N LEU A 562 -21.46 17.93 26.90
CA LEU A 562 -20.39 16.96 27.13
C LEU A 562 -19.04 17.67 27.30
N ALA A 563 -18.72 18.59 26.38
CA ALA A 563 -17.50 19.39 26.44
C ALA A 563 -17.40 20.25 27.72
N GLN A 564 -18.50 20.90 28.15
CA GLN A 564 -18.54 21.66 29.41
C GLN A 564 -18.29 20.79 30.65
N LYS A 565 -18.56 19.50 30.56
CA LYS A 565 -18.36 18.51 31.62
C LYS A 565 -17.02 17.76 31.48
N GLY A 566 -16.20 18.11 30.49
CA GLY A 566 -14.92 17.45 30.23
C GLY A 566 -15.07 16.00 29.76
N ILE A 567 -16.18 15.66 29.11
CA ILE A 567 -16.43 14.35 28.53
C ILE A 567 -16.19 14.45 27.02
N THR A 568 -15.22 13.67 26.54
CA THR A 568 -14.83 13.61 25.13
C THR A 568 -15.36 12.30 24.53
N PRO A 569 -16.26 12.36 23.53
CA PRO A 569 -16.63 11.19 22.71
C PRO A 569 -15.45 10.66 21.89
N ALA A 570 -15.61 9.49 21.27
CA ALA A 570 -14.70 9.01 20.24
C ALA A 570 -14.61 10.04 19.09
N SER A 571 -13.39 10.31 18.61
CA SER A 571 -13.22 11.09 17.39
C SER A 571 -13.60 10.22 16.19
N LYS A 572 -14.13 10.84 15.13
CA LYS A 572 -14.46 10.15 13.89
C LYS A 572 -14.12 11.00 12.67
N GLU A 573 -13.77 10.33 11.58
CA GLU A 573 -13.54 10.89 10.25
C GLU A 573 -14.16 9.98 9.19
N LEU A 574 -14.69 10.54 8.11
CA LEU A 574 -15.26 9.76 7.01
C LEU A 574 -14.13 8.99 6.31
N TYR A 575 -14.28 7.69 6.17
CA TYR A 575 -13.35 6.80 5.47
C TYR A 575 -13.83 6.52 4.04
N ALA A 576 -15.12 6.19 3.86
CA ALA A 576 -15.74 5.95 2.57
C ALA A 576 -17.26 6.19 2.64
N ASP A 577 -17.88 6.70 1.56
CA ASP A 577 -19.34 6.68 1.39
C ASP A 577 -19.73 5.52 0.47
N LEU A 578 -20.20 4.40 1.03
CA LEU A 578 -20.48 3.21 0.24
C LEU A 578 -21.63 3.42 -0.74
N ALA A 579 -22.58 4.31 -0.46
CA ALA A 579 -23.70 4.59 -1.37
C ALA A 579 -23.21 5.31 -2.62
N GLU A 580 -22.38 6.35 -2.43
CA GLU A 580 -21.72 7.08 -3.53
C GLU A 580 -20.84 6.15 -4.37
N LEU A 581 -20.18 5.18 -3.73
CA LEU A 581 -19.34 4.19 -4.42
C LEU A 581 -20.13 3.11 -5.19
N GLY A 582 -21.47 3.10 -5.07
CA GLY A 582 -22.34 2.16 -5.79
C GLY A 582 -22.78 0.94 -5.00
N TYR A 583 -22.56 0.91 -3.68
CA TYR A 583 -23.09 -0.12 -2.77
C TYR A 583 -24.50 0.24 -2.23
N GLY A 584 -25.19 1.22 -2.83
CA GLY A 584 -26.56 1.61 -2.45
C GLY A 584 -27.66 0.61 -2.84
N PHE A 585 -27.33 -0.58 -3.37
CA PHE A 585 -28.32 -1.59 -3.75
C PHE A 585 -28.96 -2.32 -2.55
N THR A 586 -28.41 -2.12 -1.35
CA THR A 586 -28.88 -2.69 -0.08
C THR A 586 -29.11 -1.60 0.95
N ASP A 587 -30.05 -1.81 1.87
CA ASP A 587 -30.27 -0.97 3.05
C ASP A 587 -29.52 -1.47 4.30
N LYS A 588 -28.83 -2.61 4.19
CA LYS A 588 -28.20 -3.33 5.31
C LYS A 588 -26.77 -3.80 5.03
N PRO A 589 -25.79 -2.89 4.87
CA PRO A 589 -24.37 -3.27 4.95
C PRO A 589 -24.02 -3.62 6.40
N GLU A 590 -24.16 -4.88 6.76
CA GLU A 590 -24.06 -5.37 8.15
C GLU A 590 -22.84 -6.27 8.37
N GLY A 591 -21.93 -6.35 7.39
CA GLY A 591 -20.61 -6.97 7.55
C GLY A 591 -19.47 -6.04 7.12
N LEU A 592 -18.44 -5.92 7.95
CA LEU A 592 -17.22 -5.14 7.68
C LEU A 592 -15.96 -5.89 8.11
N ALA A 593 -14.99 -6.06 7.22
CA ALA A 593 -13.70 -6.65 7.54
C ALA A 593 -12.52 -5.88 6.96
N LEU A 594 -11.39 -5.89 7.66
CA LEU A 594 -10.11 -5.38 7.17
C LEU A 594 -9.40 -6.51 6.42
N VAL A 595 -9.19 -6.35 5.10
CA VAL A 595 -8.48 -7.33 4.27
C VAL A 595 -6.97 -7.09 4.36
N ASN A 596 -6.58 -5.81 4.27
CA ASN A 596 -5.23 -5.31 4.49
C ASN A 596 -5.33 -3.79 4.81
N PRO A 597 -4.22 -3.08 5.10
CA PRO A 597 -4.29 -1.66 5.50
C PRO A 597 -5.02 -0.71 4.53
N THR A 598 -5.04 -1.01 3.24
CA THR A 598 -5.65 -0.16 2.20
C THR A 598 -6.95 -0.73 1.64
N THR A 599 -7.35 -1.93 2.05
CA THR A 599 -8.54 -2.62 1.51
C THR A 599 -9.44 -3.12 2.63
N ILE A 600 -10.71 -2.71 2.58
CA ILE A 600 -11.77 -3.27 3.42
C ILE A 600 -12.75 -4.08 2.57
N ALA A 601 -13.44 -5.02 3.21
CA ALA A 601 -14.54 -5.77 2.63
C ALA A 601 -15.85 -5.43 3.34
N VAL A 602 -16.93 -5.29 2.58
CA VAL A 602 -18.29 -5.04 3.08
C VAL A 602 -19.23 -6.12 2.56
N LEU A 603 -20.09 -6.67 3.42
CA LEU A 603 -21.11 -7.66 3.08
C LEU A 603 -22.47 -7.16 3.54
N ASN A 604 -23.54 -7.51 2.81
CA ASN A 604 -24.89 -7.13 3.17
C ASN A 604 -25.77 -8.29 3.62
N ASP A 605 -26.68 -7.98 4.54
CA ASP A 605 -27.85 -8.81 4.83
C ASP A 605 -28.86 -8.67 3.68
N ASN A 606 -29.52 -9.78 3.36
CA ASN A 606 -30.55 -9.87 2.32
C ASN A 606 -31.87 -10.46 2.82
N ASP A 607 -32.07 -10.53 4.15
CA ASP A 607 -33.30 -11.04 4.78
C ASP A 607 -33.67 -12.45 4.28
N PHE A 608 -32.70 -13.36 4.20
CA PHE A 608 -32.92 -14.74 3.75
C PHE A 608 -33.52 -14.87 2.32
N GLY A 609 -33.32 -13.87 1.46
CA GLY A 609 -33.91 -13.82 0.11
C GLY A 609 -35.42 -13.59 0.10
N LEU A 610 -35.97 -13.03 1.20
CA LEU A 610 -37.37 -12.63 1.28
C LEU A 610 -37.63 -11.26 0.62
N THR A 611 -36.56 -10.55 0.27
CA THR A 611 -36.54 -9.31 -0.52
C THR A 611 -35.89 -9.56 -1.89
N ASP A 612 -35.95 -8.58 -2.79
CA ASP A 612 -35.27 -8.64 -4.10
C ASP A 612 -33.79 -8.18 -4.03
N VAL A 613 -33.20 -8.13 -2.82
CA VAL A 613 -31.82 -7.67 -2.59
C VAL A 613 -30.84 -8.85 -2.76
N PRO A 614 -29.81 -8.74 -3.61
CA PRO A 614 -28.81 -9.78 -3.75
C PRO A 614 -27.79 -9.77 -2.60
N ILE A 615 -27.04 -10.86 -2.44
CA ILE A 615 -25.90 -10.92 -1.50
C ILE A 615 -24.63 -10.49 -2.22
N GLY A 616 -24.09 -9.32 -1.88
CA GLY A 616 -22.90 -8.74 -2.47
C GLY A 616 -21.74 -8.57 -1.48
N LEU A 617 -20.56 -9.06 -1.80
CA LEU A 617 -19.31 -8.71 -1.13
C LEU A 617 -18.63 -7.57 -1.90
N GLY A 618 -18.57 -6.38 -1.31
CA GLY A 618 -17.83 -5.23 -1.82
C GLY A 618 -16.40 -5.21 -1.30
N LEU A 619 -15.41 -5.01 -2.17
CA LEU A 619 -14.04 -4.64 -1.78
C LEU A 619 -13.84 -3.15 -2.03
N VAL A 620 -13.57 -2.39 -0.97
CA VAL A 620 -13.28 -0.96 -1.04
C VAL A 620 -11.78 -0.76 -0.88
N SER A 621 -11.12 -0.17 -1.87
CA SER A 621 -9.67 0.10 -1.86
C SER A 621 -9.40 1.60 -1.72
N LEU A 622 -8.59 2.00 -0.75
CA LEU A 622 -8.03 3.34 -0.60
C LEU A 622 -6.69 3.40 -1.32
N ASN A 623 -6.60 4.04 -2.47
CA ASN A 623 -5.31 4.17 -3.16
C ASN A 623 -5.10 5.64 -3.51
N ASN A 624 -3.93 6.19 -3.12
CA ASN A 624 -3.35 7.53 -3.39
C ASN A 624 -3.13 8.43 -2.16
N ALA A 625 -3.18 7.92 -0.93
CA ALA A 625 -2.74 8.71 0.23
C ALA A 625 -1.24 9.08 0.12
N LEU A 626 -0.78 10.04 0.92
CA LEU A 626 0.65 10.30 1.12
C LEU A 626 0.93 10.89 2.50
N ASP A 627 2.17 10.76 2.95
CA ASP A 627 2.71 11.60 4.02
C ASP A 627 3.21 12.94 3.47
N ALA A 628 2.61 14.04 3.89
CA ALA A 628 2.85 15.37 3.29
C ALA A 628 3.79 16.27 4.11
N SER A 629 4.16 15.88 5.32
CA SER A 629 4.80 16.79 6.27
C SER A 629 5.98 16.14 6.97
N ASP A 630 7.11 16.83 6.96
CA ASP A 630 8.30 16.52 7.77
C ASP A 630 8.25 17.17 9.18
N ARG A 631 7.08 17.66 9.63
CA ARG A 631 6.94 18.45 10.88
C ARG A 631 5.84 18.00 11.82
N ASP A 632 5.11 16.95 11.50
CA ASP A 632 4.12 16.37 12.43
C ASP A 632 4.74 15.36 13.41
N GLY A 633 5.97 14.91 13.12
CA GLY A 633 6.76 14.02 13.96
C GLY A 633 6.23 12.58 13.98
N ALA A 634 5.49 12.17 12.95
CA ALA A 634 4.93 10.84 12.84
C ALA A 634 4.67 10.46 11.38
N ILE A 635 4.75 9.17 11.06
CA ILE A 635 4.27 8.68 9.76
C ILE A 635 2.74 8.89 9.67
N ASN A 636 2.29 9.75 8.76
CA ASN A 636 0.94 10.25 8.64
C ASN A 636 0.39 10.14 7.20
N ILE A 637 0.50 8.95 6.63
CA ILE A 637 -0.04 8.63 5.31
C ILE A 637 -1.57 8.75 5.32
N ARG A 638 -2.11 9.76 4.63
CA ARG A 638 -3.55 10.00 4.50
C ARG A 638 -3.90 10.74 3.21
N ASN A 639 -5.19 10.86 2.90
CA ASN A 639 -5.65 11.63 1.76
C ASN A 639 -5.52 13.15 2.02
N TRP A 640 -5.22 13.86 0.94
CA TRP A 640 -5.03 15.30 0.93
C TRP A 640 -5.72 15.92 -0.28
N PRO A 641 -6.29 17.13 -0.17
CA PRO A 641 -6.97 17.81 -1.29
C PRO A 641 -5.96 18.40 -2.29
N ILE A 642 -5.09 17.54 -2.83
CA ILE A 642 -4.03 17.87 -3.77
C ILE A 642 -3.97 16.79 -4.85
N ASN A 643 -3.41 17.15 -6.01
CA ASN A 643 -3.03 16.20 -7.05
C ASN A 643 -1.51 16.00 -7.02
N GLY A 644 -1.04 14.82 -7.41
CA GLY A 644 0.35 14.52 -7.72
C GLY A 644 0.54 14.48 -9.24
N ILE A 645 1.69 14.96 -9.68
CA ILE A 645 2.08 14.94 -11.09
C ILE A 645 2.93 13.67 -11.32
N TYR A 646 2.60 12.82 -12.30
CA TYR A 646 3.29 11.54 -12.44
C TYR A 646 4.80 11.68 -12.73
N GLN A 647 5.20 12.63 -13.58
CA GLN A 647 6.61 13.01 -13.78
C GLN A 647 7.61 11.85 -13.77
N PRO A 648 7.54 10.97 -14.77
CA PRO A 648 8.40 9.82 -14.80
C PRO A 648 9.81 10.20 -15.27
N ASP A 649 10.81 9.93 -14.44
CA ASP A 649 12.22 9.96 -14.84
C ASP A 649 12.49 8.72 -15.73
N ALA A 650 12.57 7.53 -15.15
CA ALA A 650 12.83 6.32 -15.94
C ALA A 650 11.57 5.64 -16.53
N ILE A 651 11.78 4.97 -17.69
CA ILE A 651 10.78 4.15 -18.38
C ILE A 651 11.34 2.83 -18.90
N ALA A 652 10.58 1.73 -18.76
CA ALA A 652 10.93 0.43 -19.33
C ALA A 652 9.76 -0.23 -20.07
N PRO A 653 9.99 -0.83 -21.26
CA PRO A 653 8.96 -1.61 -21.95
C PRO A 653 8.96 -3.06 -21.47
N PHE A 654 7.79 -3.71 -21.51
CA PHE A 654 7.67 -5.16 -21.35
C PHE A 654 6.49 -5.72 -22.14
N GLU A 655 6.49 -7.03 -22.39
CA GLU A 655 5.41 -7.70 -23.13
C GLU A 655 4.73 -8.77 -22.29
N ILE A 656 3.39 -8.75 -22.29
CA ILE A 656 2.55 -9.83 -21.75
C ILE A 656 1.61 -10.29 -22.87
N HIS A 657 1.72 -11.57 -23.25
CA HIS A 657 0.91 -12.17 -24.32
C HIS A 657 0.94 -11.44 -25.67
N GLY A 658 2.08 -10.80 -26.00
CA GLY A 658 2.27 -10.06 -27.26
C GLY A 658 1.67 -8.65 -27.26
N GLN A 659 1.18 -8.17 -26.12
CA GLN A 659 0.84 -6.77 -25.90
C GLN A 659 2.00 -6.07 -25.20
N THR A 660 2.43 -4.93 -25.76
CA THR A 660 3.44 -4.05 -25.13
C THR A 660 2.78 -3.18 -24.07
N TYR A 661 3.45 -3.10 -22.93
CA TYR A 661 3.19 -2.21 -21.80
C TYR A 661 4.45 -1.41 -21.50
N LEU A 662 4.27 -0.28 -20.83
CA LEU A 662 5.33 0.58 -20.32
C LEU A 662 5.19 0.62 -18.81
N ILE A 663 6.30 0.60 -18.10
CA ILE A 663 6.35 0.90 -16.67
C ILE A 663 7.20 2.16 -16.48
N THR A 664 6.75 3.06 -15.62
CA THR A 664 7.46 4.30 -15.28
C THR A 664 7.69 4.40 -13.78
N ALA A 665 8.78 5.03 -13.39
CA ALA A 665 9.10 5.40 -12.03
C ALA A 665 8.78 6.90 -11.85
N ASN A 666 7.82 7.21 -10.98
CA ASN A 666 7.19 8.53 -10.90
C ASN A 666 7.88 9.42 -9.84
N GLU A 667 9.14 9.80 -10.08
CA GLU A 667 10.02 10.50 -9.14
C GLU A 667 9.51 11.91 -8.81
N GLY A 668 9.67 12.88 -9.73
CA GLY A 668 9.01 14.18 -9.62
C GLY A 668 9.88 15.40 -9.79
N ASP A 669 10.74 15.49 -10.79
CA ASP A 669 11.62 16.66 -10.85
C ASP A 669 10.94 18.00 -11.20
N ALA A 670 11.60 19.12 -10.94
CA ALA A 670 10.99 20.45 -11.05
C ALA A 670 11.95 21.44 -11.69
N ARG A 671 11.41 22.36 -12.50
CA ARG A 671 12.23 23.45 -13.06
C ARG A 671 12.56 24.51 -12.00
N ASP A 672 13.79 24.47 -11.50
CA ASP A 672 14.30 25.40 -10.49
C ASP A 672 15.65 26.02 -10.90
N TYR A 673 15.58 27.15 -11.60
CA TYR A 673 16.73 27.92 -12.07
C TYR A 673 16.76 29.33 -11.45
N ASP A 674 17.91 30.00 -11.49
CA ASP A 674 18.10 31.36 -10.93
C ASP A 674 17.04 32.38 -11.41
N ALA A 675 16.69 32.34 -12.70
CA ALA A 675 15.71 33.26 -13.28
C ALA A 675 14.25 32.79 -13.16
N PHE A 676 14.02 31.49 -12.91
CA PHE A 676 12.69 30.89 -12.88
C PHE A 676 12.64 29.65 -12.01
N SER A 677 11.74 29.67 -11.02
CA SER A 677 11.52 28.57 -10.09
C SER A 677 10.04 28.29 -9.98
N GLU A 678 9.61 27.10 -10.40
CA GLU A 678 8.22 26.69 -10.29
C GLU A 678 7.85 26.19 -8.88
N GLN A 679 8.82 25.77 -8.07
CA GLN A 679 8.55 25.23 -6.74
C GLN A 679 8.06 26.31 -5.77
N LYS A 680 6.99 26.02 -5.03
CA LYS A 680 6.49 26.84 -3.92
C LYS A 680 6.00 25.96 -2.78
N ARG A 681 6.14 26.43 -1.54
CA ARG A 681 5.55 25.78 -0.37
C ARG A 681 4.07 26.16 -0.27
N VAL A 682 3.19 25.21 0.05
CA VAL A 682 1.74 25.47 0.14
C VAL A 682 1.40 26.61 1.11
N LYS A 683 2.15 26.76 2.22
CA LYS A 683 1.92 27.86 3.19
C LYS A 683 2.17 29.27 2.64
N ASP A 684 2.93 29.38 1.56
CA ASP A 684 3.26 30.65 0.92
C ASP A 684 2.26 31.01 -0.20
N LEU A 685 1.36 30.09 -0.55
CA LEU A 685 0.32 30.31 -1.55
C LEU A 685 -0.90 31.05 -0.97
N LYS A 686 -1.60 31.78 -1.84
CA LYS A 686 -2.95 32.29 -1.55
C LYS A 686 -3.93 31.22 -2.04
N LEU A 687 -4.58 30.52 -1.12
CA LEU A 687 -5.59 29.50 -1.48
C LEU A 687 -6.98 30.15 -1.64
N ASP A 688 -7.73 29.74 -2.66
CA ASP A 688 -9.10 30.19 -2.86
C ASP A 688 -9.98 29.72 -1.68
N PRO A 689 -10.74 30.62 -1.03
CA PRO A 689 -11.54 30.26 0.14
C PRO A 689 -12.78 29.40 -0.17
N THR A 690 -13.18 29.27 -1.43
CA THR A 690 -14.26 28.39 -1.88
C THR A 690 -13.75 26.97 -2.08
N ALA A 691 -12.61 26.79 -2.74
CA ALA A 691 -11.96 25.50 -2.94
C ALA A 691 -11.36 24.96 -1.64
N PHE A 692 -10.72 25.84 -0.84
CA PHE A 692 -10.07 25.50 0.42
C PHE A 692 -10.67 26.26 1.61
N PRO A 693 -11.92 25.96 2.03
CA PRO A 693 -12.57 26.64 3.16
C PRO A 693 -11.84 26.47 4.50
N ASN A 694 -10.95 25.48 4.59
CA ASN A 694 -10.08 25.17 5.71
C ASN A 694 -8.60 25.52 5.45
N ALA A 695 -8.29 26.43 4.51
CA ALA A 695 -6.93 26.80 4.09
C ALA A 695 -5.93 26.96 5.24
N LYS A 696 -6.30 27.64 6.33
CA LYS A 696 -5.41 27.82 7.50
C LYS A 696 -4.92 26.50 8.12
N ALA A 697 -5.78 25.48 8.16
CA ALA A 697 -5.42 24.17 8.70
C ALA A 697 -4.58 23.38 7.70
N LEU A 698 -4.88 23.48 6.41
CA LEU A 698 -4.08 22.84 5.35
C LEU A 698 -2.67 23.44 5.27
N GLN A 699 -2.54 24.76 5.41
CA GLN A 699 -1.28 25.50 5.33
C GLN A 699 -0.43 25.43 6.61
N ALA A 700 -0.82 24.63 7.61
CA ALA A 700 0.01 24.43 8.79
C ALA A 700 1.26 23.61 8.44
N ASP A 701 2.39 23.85 9.13
CA ASP A 701 3.65 23.15 8.84
C ASP A 701 3.54 21.64 9.07
N ASP A 702 2.72 21.20 10.04
CA ASP A 702 2.37 19.80 10.35
C ASP A 702 1.25 19.23 9.45
N ALA A 703 0.95 19.93 8.35
CA ALA A 703 0.01 19.50 7.32
C ALA A 703 0.64 19.73 5.93
N LEU A 704 -0.10 20.28 4.96
CA LEU A 704 0.45 20.56 3.62
C LEU A 704 1.40 21.75 3.60
N GLY A 705 1.47 22.57 4.66
CA GLY A 705 2.11 23.88 4.61
C GLY A 705 3.55 23.85 4.13
N ARG A 706 4.29 22.78 4.44
CA ARG A 706 5.65 22.56 3.93
C ARG A 706 5.70 21.78 2.63
N LEU A 707 4.68 21.07 2.18
CA LEU A 707 4.75 20.35 0.92
C LEU A 707 5.12 21.30 -0.25
N TYR A 708 6.10 20.90 -1.07
CA TYR A 708 6.38 21.58 -2.33
C TYR A 708 5.31 21.25 -3.38
N VAL A 709 4.86 22.29 -4.05
CA VAL A 709 3.90 22.24 -5.16
C VAL A 709 4.37 23.13 -6.30
N THR A 710 3.94 22.83 -7.52
CA THR A 710 4.19 23.72 -8.66
C THR A 710 3.34 24.99 -8.59
N SER A 711 3.92 26.11 -8.99
CA SER A 711 3.24 27.39 -9.18
C SER A 711 2.75 27.63 -10.61
N THR A 712 2.94 26.66 -11.50
CA THR A 712 2.57 26.78 -12.92
C THR A 712 1.16 26.24 -13.19
N LEU A 713 0.56 25.55 -12.22
CA LEU A 713 -0.79 25.01 -12.21
C LEU A 713 -1.57 25.52 -10.99
N GLY A 714 -2.88 25.28 -10.95
CA GLY A 714 -3.71 25.47 -9.76
C GLY A 714 -4.53 26.76 -9.69
N ASP A 715 -4.15 27.83 -10.40
CA ASP A 715 -4.98 29.05 -10.59
C ASP A 715 -5.85 28.87 -11.84
N THR A 716 -7.04 28.28 -11.67
CA THR A 716 -7.87 27.83 -12.81
C THR A 716 -8.71 28.95 -13.42
N ASP A 717 -8.99 30.01 -12.66
CA ASP A 717 -9.78 31.15 -13.12
C ASP A 717 -8.96 32.43 -13.39
N GLY A 718 -7.66 32.42 -13.03
CA GLY A 718 -6.68 33.46 -13.32
C GLY A 718 -6.75 34.68 -12.40
N ASP A 719 -7.30 34.53 -11.19
CA ASP A 719 -7.44 35.62 -10.23
C ASP A 719 -6.21 35.79 -9.30
N GLY A 720 -5.31 34.81 -9.29
CA GLY A 720 -4.09 34.79 -8.51
C GLY A 720 -4.22 34.18 -7.10
N ASP A 721 -5.35 33.56 -6.75
CA ASP A 721 -5.35 32.43 -5.82
C ASP A 721 -5.39 31.06 -6.51
N TYR A 722 -5.14 30.02 -5.71
CA TYR A 722 -5.07 28.64 -6.16
C TYR A 722 -6.36 27.93 -5.79
N ASP A 723 -7.06 27.40 -6.79
CA ASP A 723 -8.24 26.53 -6.69
C ASP A 723 -7.86 25.06 -6.48
N GLU A 724 -6.68 24.68 -6.97
CA GLU A 724 -6.14 23.34 -6.93
C GLU A 724 -4.65 23.38 -6.57
N LEU A 725 -4.12 22.27 -6.06
CA LEU A 725 -2.73 22.13 -5.66
C LEU A 725 -2.14 20.89 -6.34
N TYR A 726 -0.87 20.99 -6.75
CA TYR A 726 -0.18 19.97 -7.52
C TYR A 726 1.21 19.71 -6.94
N SER A 727 1.37 18.61 -6.20
CA SER A 727 2.67 18.15 -5.70
C SER A 727 3.48 17.49 -6.79
N PHE A 728 4.79 17.60 -6.67
CA PHE A 728 5.72 16.93 -7.55
C PHE A 728 5.76 15.42 -7.29
N GLY A 729 5.92 14.66 -8.36
CA GLY A 729 6.03 13.21 -8.29
C GLY A 729 4.72 12.47 -8.02
N GLY A 730 4.68 11.22 -8.47
CA GLY A 730 3.57 10.30 -8.19
C GLY A 730 3.80 9.45 -6.93
N ARG A 731 5.02 9.45 -6.38
CA ARG A 731 5.47 8.62 -5.23
C ARG A 731 5.22 7.13 -5.41
N SER A 732 5.24 6.68 -6.66
CA SER A 732 4.72 5.38 -7.10
C SER A 732 5.43 4.93 -8.38
N PHE A 733 5.16 3.69 -8.80
CA PHE A 733 5.31 3.31 -10.20
C PHE A 733 3.95 3.21 -10.88
N SER A 734 3.93 3.48 -12.19
CA SER A 734 2.76 3.34 -13.05
C SER A 734 3.02 2.35 -14.18
N ILE A 735 1.98 1.62 -14.58
CA ILE A 735 1.96 0.80 -15.80
C ILE A 735 1.00 1.43 -16.80
N TRP A 736 1.47 1.60 -18.03
CA TRP A 736 0.72 2.18 -19.14
C TRP A 736 0.60 1.17 -20.28
N ASP A 737 -0.44 1.28 -21.10
CA ASP A 737 -0.44 0.63 -22.40
C ASP A 737 0.38 1.42 -23.43
N SER A 738 0.65 0.81 -24.58
CA SER A 738 1.40 1.42 -25.68
C SER A 738 0.81 2.72 -26.26
N GLN A 739 -0.40 3.12 -25.85
CA GLN A 739 -1.08 4.34 -26.27
C GLN A 739 -1.14 5.38 -25.14
N GLY A 740 -0.41 5.17 -24.04
CA GLY A 740 -0.34 6.11 -22.90
C GLY A 740 -1.55 6.05 -21.98
N LYS A 741 -2.38 4.99 -22.05
CA LYS A 741 -3.47 4.83 -21.09
C LYS A 741 -2.96 4.15 -19.83
N LEU A 742 -3.25 4.72 -18.66
CA LEU A 742 -2.95 4.11 -17.37
C LEU A 742 -3.66 2.76 -17.22
N VAL A 743 -2.89 1.73 -16.85
CA VAL A 743 -3.32 0.34 -16.61
C VAL A 743 -3.34 0.04 -15.10
N TYR A 744 -2.34 0.54 -14.37
CA TYR A 744 -2.20 0.37 -12.93
C TYR A 744 -1.29 1.47 -12.37
N ASP A 745 -1.59 1.94 -11.16
CA ASP A 745 -0.72 2.77 -10.33
C ASP A 745 -0.60 2.10 -8.97
N SER A 746 0.59 2.16 -8.36
CA SER A 746 0.85 1.53 -7.04
C SER A 746 0.32 2.33 -5.85
N GLY A 747 -0.33 3.48 -6.07
CA GLY A 747 -0.94 4.24 -4.99
C GLY A 747 0.11 4.71 -3.98
N ASP A 748 -0.13 4.42 -2.71
CA ASP A 748 0.73 4.75 -1.57
C ASP A 748 1.60 3.56 -1.13
N GLU A 749 1.65 2.47 -1.92
CA GLU A 749 2.31 1.21 -1.50
C GLU A 749 3.77 1.40 -1.08
N PHE A 750 4.55 2.25 -1.76
CA PHE A 750 5.95 2.49 -1.41
C PHE A 750 6.11 3.07 -0.01
N GLU A 751 5.31 4.08 0.34
CA GLU A 751 5.33 4.67 1.68
C GLU A 751 4.80 3.69 2.73
N GLN A 752 3.74 2.94 2.43
CA GLN A 752 3.22 1.89 3.34
C GLN A 752 4.29 0.83 3.64
N ILE A 753 5.04 0.38 2.63
CA ILE A 753 6.11 -0.61 2.76
C ILE A 753 7.31 -0.03 3.52
N ALA A 754 7.73 1.20 3.19
CA ALA A 754 8.81 1.89 3.88
C ALA A 754 8.48 2.09 5.37
N ALA A 755 7.25 2.53 5.68
CA ALA A 755 6.77 2.68 7.05
C ALA A 755 6.78 1.34 7.82
N GLN A 756 6.45 0.24 7.15
CA GLN A 756 6.46 -1.08 7.78
C GLN A 756 7.88 -1.60 8.05
N LEU A 757 8.78 -1.46 7.08
CA LEU A 757 10.11 -2.09 7.13
C LEU A 757 11.18 -1.20 7.77
N PHE A 758 11.08 0.10 7.58
CA PHE A 758 12.04 1.10 8.05
C PHE A 758 11.34 2.28 8.76
N PRO A 759 10.51 2.03 9.80
CA PRO A 759 9.73 3.09 10.46
C PRO A 759 10.54 4.19 11.15
N GLN A 760 11.85 4.00 11.34
CA GLN A 760 12.74 5.02 11.93
C GLN A 760 13.53 5.78 10.87
N GLU A 761 13.48 5.35 9.62
CA GLU A 761 14.18 5.92 8.46
C GLU A 761 13.18 6.18 7.32
N PHE A 762 11.90 6.32 7.67
CA PHE A 762 10.80 6.54 6.73
C PHE A 762 11.04 7.85 5.99
N ASN A 763 10.89 7.86 4.66
CA ASN A 763 11.13 9.03 3.80
C ASN A 763 12.40 9.81 4.18
N SER A 764 13.48 9.09 4.48
CA SER A 764 14.79 9.67 4.77
C SER A 764 15.56 10.03 3.51
N ASN A 765 16.36 11.09 3.60
CA ASN A 765 17.26 11.53 2.54
C ASN A 765 18.41 10.52 2.26
N ASN A 766 19.08 10.64 1.12
CA ASN A 766 20.21 9.80 0.71
C ASN A 766 21.58 10.34 1.15
N THR A 767 21.69 11.63 1.46
CA THR A 767 22.97 12.26 1.85
C THR A 767 23.27 12.22 3.36
N SER A 768 22.33 11.76 4.20
CA SER A 768 22.48 11.68 5.66
C SER A 768 21.72 10.50 6.26
N ASN A 769 22.21 9.91 7.35
CA ASN A 769 21.52 8.85 8.11
C ASN A 769 20.86 9.40 9.39
N GLY A 770 19.77 8.78 9.85
CA GLY A 770 19.04 9.21 11.06
C GLY A 770 18.08 10.38 10.82
N THR A 771 17.66 10.54 9.57
CA THR A 771 16.85 11.64 9.05
C THR A 771 15.41 11.20 8.85
N PHE A 772 14.78 10.70 9.91
CA PHE A 772 13.38 10.29 9.88
C PHE A 772 12.52 11.40 9.26
N ASP A 773 11.80 11.05 8.21
CA ASP A 773 10.68 11.80 7.64
C ASP A 773 11.04 13.14 6.97
N ASN A 774 12.32 13.36 6.63
CA ASN A 774 12.78 14.64 6.08
C ASN A 774 12.50 14.85 4.58
N ARG A 775 11.89 13.88 3.88
CA ARG A 775 11.46 13.99 2.47
C ARG A 775 9.94 14.01 2.26
N SER A 776 9.14 13.86 3.33
CA SER A 776 7.67 13.83 3.21
C SER A 776 7.07 15.17 2.76
N ASP A 777 7.73 16.30 3.07
CA ASP A 777 7.35 17.62 2.56
C ASP A 777 7.83 17.90 1.12
N ASP A 778 8.36 16.89 0.43
CA ASP A 778 8.86 16.99 -0.93
C ASP A 778 8.28 15.88 -1.83
N LYS A 779 9.11 14.98 -2.36
CA LYS A 779 8.72 13.90 -3.27
C LYS A 779 8.67 12.51 -2.58
N GLY A 780 8.90 12.45 -1.25
CA GLY A 780 8.74 11.24 -0.44
C GLY A 780 9.74 10.12 -0.77
N PRO A 781 9.31 8.95 -1.26
CA PRO A 781 10.19 7.82 -1.53
C PRO A 781 11.01 7.93 -2.82
N GLU A 782 10.65 8.82 -3.76
CA GLU A 782 11.41 9.16 -4.99
C GLU A 782 11.86 7.94 -5.81
N PRO A 783 10.92 7.30 -6.53
CA PRO A 783 11.25 6.21 -7.43
C PRO A 783 11.87 6.72 -8.72
N GLU A 784 13.17 6.44 -8.89
CA GLU A 784 14.06 6.98 -9.92
C GLU A 784 14.22 6.01 -11.10
N GLY A 785 15.09 5.02 -10.97
CA GLY A 785 15.30 4.02 -12.00
C GLY A 785 14.23 2.91 -12.06
N VAL A 786 13.86 2.46 -13.26
CA VAL A 786 13.09 1.22 -13.46
C VAL A 786 13.65 0.34 -14.58
N VAL A 787 13.74 -0.97 -14.30
CA VAL A 787 14.07 -1.99 -15.31
C VAL A 787 13.17 -3.21 -15.16
N THR A 788 12.88 -3.89 -16.27
CA THR A 788 12.13 -5.15 -16.27
C THR A 788 12.99 -6.36 -16.63
N GLY A 789 12.64 -7.53 -16.11
CA GLY A 789 13.37 -8.77 -16.35
C GLY A 789 12.50 -10.01 -16.25
N VAL A 790 12.79 -11.02 -17.08
CA VAL A 790 12.11 -12.32 -17.01
C VAL A 790 12.94 -13.29 -16.20
N VAL A 791 12.35 -13.86 -15.15
CA VAL A 791 12.96 -14.88 -14.30
C VAL A 791 12.03 -16.09 -14.26
N GLY A 792 12.47 -17.22 -14.83
CA GLY A 792 11.58 -18.35 -15.06
C GLY A 792 10.50 -18.00 -16.07
N ASP A 793 9.23 -18.20 -15.69
CA ASP A 793 8.06 -17.89 -16.53
C ASP A 793 7.42 -16.52 -16.19
N ASN A 794 7.96 -15.80 -15.21
CA ASN A 794 7.41 -14.57 -14.69
C ASN A 794 8.21 -13.34 -15.13
N THR A 795 7.52 -12.23 -15.36
CA THR A 795 8.11 -10.91 -15.63
C THR A 795 8.11 -10.09 -14.34
N TYR A 796 9.24 -9.49 -14.00
CA TYR A 796 9.43 -8.66 -12.81
C TYR A 796 9.81 -7.23 -13.19
N ALA A 797 9.39 -6.29 -12.36
CA ALA A 797 9.91 -4.93 -12.30
C ALA A 797 10.86 -4.78 -11.10
N PHE A 798 11.93 -4.02 -11.31
CA PHE A 798 12.87 -3.58 -10.30
C PHE A 798 12.88 -2.06 -10.35
N ILE A 799 12.50 -1.40 -9.25
CA ILE A 799 12.38 0.06 -9.14
C ILE A 799 13.34 0.53 -8.06
N GLY A 800 14.29 1.39 -8.41
CA GLY A 800 15.19 2.05 -7.46
C GLY A 800 14.48 3.19 -6.74
N LEU A 801 14.72 3.34 -5.45
CA LEU A 801 14.27 4.51 -4.67
C LEU A 801 15.49 5.34 -4.32
N GLU A 802 15.61 6.54 -4.87
CA GLU A 802 16.81 7.36 -4.79
C GLU A 802 17.11 7.79 -3.35
N ARG A 803 16.09 8.30 -2.62
CA ARG A 803 16.26 8.88 -1.28
C ARG A 803 16.50 7.85 -0.18
N ILE A 804 15.45 7.19 0.29
CA ILE A 804 15.59 6.18 1.35
C ILE A 804 16.53 5.04 0.91
N GLY A 805 16.67 4.83 -0.40
CA GLY A 805 17.58 3.86 -0.99
C GLY A 805 16.89 2.53 -1.30
N GLY A 806 17.63 1.65 -1.96
CA GLY A 806 17.20 0.28 -2.22
C GLY A 806 16.28 0.09 -3.42
N VAL A 807 15.79 -1.14 -3.57
CA VAL A 807 15.04 -1.59 -4.76
C VAL A 807 13.74 -2.28 -4.36
N MET A 808 12.63 -1.76 -4.87
CA MET A 808 11.31 -2.37 -4.83
C MET A 808 11.17 -3.41 -5.96
N VAL A 809 10.62 -4.58 -5.65
CA VAL A 809 10.48 -5.69 -6.61
C VAL A 809 9.04 -6.16 -6.70
N TYR A 810 8.52 -6.18 -7.93
CA TYR A 810 7.15 -6.58 -8.22
C TYR A 810 7.11 -7.66 -9.31
N ASP A 811 6.26 -8.67 -9.14
CA ASP A 811 5.85 -9.56 -10.24
C ASP A 811 4.76 -8.84 -11.05
N ILE A 812 5.10 -8.45 -12.28
CA ILE A 812 4.25 -7.70 -13.20
C ILE A 812 3.68 -8.59 -14.32
N SER A 813 3.73 -9.93 -14.13
CA SER A 813 3.15 -10.88 -15.10
C SER A 813 1.64 -10.66 -15.31
N LYS A 814 0.98 -9.96 -14.37
CA LYS A 814 -0.37 -9.42 -14.49
C LYS A 814 -0.33 -7.88 -14.39
N PRO A 815 -0.26 -7.15 -15.52
CA PRO A 815 -0.08 -5.68 -15.53
C PRO A 815 -1.17 -4.89 -14.80
N THR A 816 -2.39 -5.43 -14.67
CA THR A 816 -3.52 -4.80 -13.99
C THR A 816 -3.55 -5.06 -12.48
N SER A 817 -2.67 -5.92 -11.98
CA SER A 817 -2.57 -6.28 -10.56
C SER A 817 -1.17 -6.81 -10.27
N PRO A 818 -0.12 -5.97 -10.36
CA PRO A 818 1.22 -6.33 -9.90
C PRO A 818 1.19 -6.88 -8.48
N ASN A 819 2.14 -7.78 -8.17
CA ASN A 819 2.26 -8.35 -6.84
C ASN A 819 3.64 -8.02 -6.25
N PHE A 820 3.66 -7.29 -5.14
CA PHE A 820 4.88 -7.00 -4.39
C PHE A 820 5.59 -8.29 -3.96
N ILE A 821 6.92 -8.32 -4.11
CA ILE A 821 7.76 -9.48 -3.81
C ILE A 821 8.69 -9.17 -2.64
N GLN A 822 9.42 -8.07 -2.72
CA GLN A 822 10.35 -7.64 -1.68
C GLN A 822 10.76 -6.18 -1.89
N TYR A 823 11.18 -5.55 -0.80
CA TYR A 823 11.96 -4.31 -0.80
C TYR A 823 13.32 -4.65 -0.19
N ILE A 824 14.39 -4.44 -0.96
CA ILE A 824 15.76 -4.70 -0.50
C ILE A 824 16.52 -3.39 -0.42
N ASN A 825 17.01 -3.06 0.77
CA ASN A 825 17.81 -1.87 1.01
C ASN A 825 19.14 -2.29 1.69
N PRO A 826 20.27 -2.29 0.96
CA PRO A 826 21.58 -2.64 1.50
C PRO A 826 22.22 -1.56 2.40
N ARG A 827 21.59 -0.39 2.55
CA ARG A 827 22.07 0.71 3.38
C ARG A 827 22.16 0.31 4.86
N ASP A 828 23.29 0.62 5.49
CA ASP A 828 23.50 0.52 6.94
C ASP A 828 23.22 1.88 7.60
N PHE A 829 21.98 2.06 8.04
CA PHE A 829 21.52 3.26 8.76
C PHE A 829 22.24 3.50 10.10
N SER A 830 23.00 2.52 10.63
CA SER A 830 23.76 2.72 11.87
C SER A 830 25.04 3.52 11.70
N VAL A 831 25.53 3.67 10.45
CA VAL A 831 26.68 4.51 10.14
C VAL A 831 26.27 5.97 10.23
N GLN A 832 27.01 6.78 10.96
CA GLN A 832 26.63 8.17 11.22
C GLN A 832 27.42 9.12 10.31
N PHE A 833 26.68 9.90 9.53
CA PHE A 833 27.12 11.04 8.73
C PHE A 833 25.90 11.94 8.51
N ASP A 834 26.16 13.24 8.42
CA ASP A 834 25.15 14.29 8.26
C ASP A 834 25.78 15.37 7.39
N VAL A 835 25.18 15.61 6.24
CA VAL A 835 25.55 16.68 5.29
C VAL A 835 24.34 17.55 4.94
N ASP A 836 23.29 17.48 5.76
CA ASP A 836 22.02 18.18 5.51
C ASP A 836 22.13 19.71 5.74
N GLU A 837 23.22 20.20 6.36
CA GLU A 837 23.48 21.63 6.56
C GLU A 837 24.73 22.13 5.80
N ASP A 838 24.59 23.31 5.18
CA ASP A 838 25.69 24.02 4.52
C ASP A 838 26.93 24.15 5.43
N GLY A 839 28.00 23.46 5.05
CA GLY A 839 29.28 23.50 5.75
C GLY A 839 29.53 22.35 6.72
N ASP A 840 28.61 21.39 6.81
CA ASP A 840 28.91 20.08 7.39
C ASP A 840 29.96 19.34 6.56
N PRO A 841 30.83 18.53 7.19
CA PRO A 841 31.89 17.85 6.48
C PRO A 841 31.37 16.62 5.74
N ASP A 842 31.76 16.48 4.46
CA ASP A 842 31.53 15.27 3.69
C ASP A 842 31.99 14.01 4.47
N PRO A 843 31.26 12.89 4.36
CA PRO A 843 31.66 11.65 4.97
C PRO A 843 33.01 11.18 4.41
N THR A 844 33.82 10.56 5.27
CA THR A 844 35.04 9.90 4.81
C THR A 844 34.71 8.72 3.89
N THR A 845 35.60 8.38 2.95
CA THR A 845 35.46 7.18 2.12
C THR A 845 35.17 5.91 2.94
N GLU A 846 35.78 5.75 4.13
CA GLU A 846 35.47 4.63 5.02
C GLU A 846 34.04 4.66 5.58
N GLN A 847 33.47 5.84 5.85
CA GLN A 847 32.08 5.98 6.26
C GLN A 847 31.12 5.65 5.11
N VAL A 848 31.38 6.16 3.90
CA VAL A 848 30.55 5.90 2.71
C VAL A 848 30.50 4.40 2.42
N ILE A 849 31.65 3.74 2.36
CA ILE A 849 31.73 2.29 2.14
C ILE A 849 31.01 1.51 3.26
N ALA A 850 31.07 1.99 4.50
CA ALA A 850 30.39 1.35 5.62
C ALA A 850 28.87 1.57 5.56
N ALA A 851 28.40 2.74 5.10
CA ALA A 851 26.99 3.07 4.95
C ALA A 851 26.30 2.24 3.86
N GLY A 852 27.06 1.71 2.90
CA GLY A 852 26.53 0.85 1.84
C GLY A 852 25.98 1.66 0.66
N ASP A 853 24.89 1.18 0.08
CA ASP A 853 24.31 1.74 -1.15
C ASP A 853 23.41 2.96 -0.82
N LEU A 854 23.66 4.09 -1.47
CA LEU A 854 22.93 5.38 -1.33
C LEU A 854 22.68 5.97 -2.72
N GLY A 855 21.44 6.41 -3.00
CA GLY A 855 21.06 7.00 -4.28
C GLY A 855 21.02 6.03 -5.47
N PRO A 856 20.21 4.94 -5.47
CA PRO A 856 20.02 4.12 -6.67
C PRO A 856 19.55 4.95 -7.86
N GLU A 857 20.35 4.94 -8.92
CA GLU A 857 20.20 5.79 -10.11
C GLU A 857 19.83 4.91 -11.32
N GLY A 858 20.85 4.34 -11.97
CA GLY A 858 20.68 3.42 -13.08
C GLY A 858 20.64 1.95 -12.66
N LEU A 859 19.74 1.18 -13.30
CA LEU A 859 19.60 -0.26 -13.11
C LEU A 859 19.73 -1.03 -14.42
N VAL A 860 20.41 -2.18 -14.40
CA VAL A 860 20.39 -3.12 -15.53
C VAL A 860 20.14 -4.56 -15.09
N PHE A 861 19.12 -5.18 -15.71
CA PHE A 861 18.83 -6.59 -15.55
C PHE A 861 19.67 -7.45 -16.52
N VAL A 862 20.33 -8.47 -15.99
CA VAL A 862 21.11 -9.43 -16.77
C VAL A 862 20.48 -10.82 -16.65
N SER A 863 19.88 -11.32 -17.73
CA SER A 863 19.29 -12.67 -17.73
C SER A 863 20.33 -13.75 -17.43
N ALA A 864 19.88 -14.90 -16.89
CA ALA A 864 20.75 -16.04 -16.58
C ALA A 864 21.62 -16.48 -17.77
N ASN A 865 21.08 -16.44 -18.99
CA ASN A 865 21.82 -16.84 -20.21
C ASN A 865 22.92 -15.85 -20.63
N ASN A 866 22.83 -14.60 -20.17
CA ASN A 866 23.82 -13.56 -20.45
C ASN A 866 24.77 -13.33 -19.26
N SER A 867 24.42 -13.85 -18.09
CA SER A 867 25.21 -13.71 -16.87
C SER A 867 26.48 -14.57 -16.89
N PRO A 868 27.55 -14.12 -16.22
CA PRO A 868 28.80 -14.86 -16.07
C PRO A 868 28.68 -16.14 -15.21
N ASN A 869 27.76 -16.15 -14.24
CA ASN A 869 27.56 -17.26 -13.28
C ASN A 869 26.35 -18.15 -13.62
N GLY A 870 25.63 -17.88 -14.71
CA GLY A 870 24.45 -18.64 -15.11
C GLY A 870 23.20 -18.36 -14.26
N LYS A 871 23.18 -17.26 -13.50
CA LYS A 871 22.05 -16.82 -12.67
C LYS A 871 21.58 -15.44 -13.11
N PRO A 872 20.27 -15.12 -13.04
CA PRO A 872 19.83 -13.76 -13.32
C PRO A 872 20.46 -12.80 -12.31
N LEU A 873 20.93 -11.65 -12.80
CA LEU A 873 21.52 -10.60 -11.97
C LEU A 873 20.74 -9.30 -12.14
N LEU A 874 20.75 -8.47 -11.11
CA LEU A 874 20.42 -7.06 -11.18
C LEU A 874 21.67 -6.28 -10.80
N VAL A 875 22.07 -5.33 -11.63
CA VAL A 875 23.13 -4.38 -11.33
C VAL A 875 22.46 -3.05 -11.00
N VAL A 876 22.85 -2.46 -9.88
CA VAL A 876 22.35 -1.17 -9.42
C VAL A 876 23.57 -0.27 -9.21
N ALA A 877 23.57 0.87 -9.87
CA ALA A 877 24.53 1.92 -9.64
C ALA A 877 23.89 2.96 -8.72
N ASN A 878 24.67 3.44 -7.76
CA ASN A 878 24.22 4.24 -6.66
C ASN A 878 25.08 5.51 -6.62
N GLU A 879 24.52 6.63 -7.06
CA GLU A 879 25.24 7.87 -7.36
C GLU A 879 25.87 8.50 -6.11
N VAL A 880 25.09 8.67 -5.04
CA VAL A 880 25.53 9.31 -3.79
C VAL A 880 26.64 8.51 -3.11
N SER A 881 26.54 7.18 -3.11
CA SER A 881 27.59 6.31 -2.55
C SER A 881 28.77 6.04 -3.50
N GLY A 882 28.67 6.45 -4.77
CA GLY A 882 29.63 6.10 -5.82
C GLY A 882 29.84 4.59 -5.96
N SER A 883 28.80 3.80 -5.69
CA SER A 883 28.87 2.34 -5.63
C SER A 883 28.10 1.66 -6.75
N THR A 884 28.52 0.48 -7.15
CA THR A 884 27.82 -0.37 -8.11
C THR A 884 27.69 -1.76 -7.52
N THR A 885 26.48 -2.11 -7.12
CA THR A 885 26.16 -3.36 -6.42
C THR A 885 25.50 -4.35 -7.36
N ILE A 886 25.96 -5.60 -7.28
CA ILE A 886 25.48 -6.73 -8.07
C ILE A 886 24.64 -7.62 -7.17
N PHE A 887 23.38 -7.80 -7.53
CA PHE A 887 22.46 -8.73 -6.89
C PHE A 887 22.33 -10.00 -7.73
N GLU A 888 22.46 -11.15 -7.09
CA GLU A 888 22.00 -12.43 -7.65
C GLU A 888 20.51 -12.60 -7.35
N ILE A 889 19.75 -13.10 -8.34
CA ILE A 889 18.32 -13.35 -8.21
C ILE A 889 18.09 -14.86 -8.13
N ASP A 890 17.67 -15.33 -6.96
CA ASP A 890 17.31 -16.72 -6.73
C ASP A 890 15.81 -16.96 -6.88
N THR A 891 15.44 -17.98 -7.66
CA THR A 891 14.08 -18.52 -7.61
C THR A 891 13.92 -19.37 -6.35
N LEU A 892 13.05 -18.95 -5.44
CA LEU A 892 12.71 -19.78 -4.30
C LEU A 892 11.82 -20.92 -4.80
N GLN A 893 12.32 -22.15 -4.68
CA GLN A 893 11.47 -23.32 -4.89
C GLN A 893 10.31 -23.20 -3.90
N PRO A 894 9.04 -23.28 -4.33
CA PRO A 894 7.97 -23.54 -3.37
C PRO A 894 8.38 -24.81 -2.65
N HIS A 895 8.57 -24.74 -1.33
CA HIS A 895 8.89 -25.93 -0.57
C HIS A 895 7.85 -26.97 -0.94
N ALA A 896 8.26 -28.01 -1.68
CA ALA A 896 7.44 -29.18 -1.83
C ALA A 896 7.18 -29.62 -0.39
N VAL A 897 5.93 -29.54 0.05
CA VAL A 897 5.47 -30.25 1.22
C VAL A 897 5.69 -31.72 0.88
N SER A 898 6.90 -32.21 1.14
CA SER A 898 7.15 -33.64 1.11
C SER A 898 6.23 -34.20 2.17
N SER A 899 5.30 -35.04 1.75
CA SER A 899 4.26 -35.67 2.55
C SER A 899 4.81 -36.67 3.58
N ASN A 900 5.84 -36.29 4.35
CA ASN A 900 6.45 -37.09 5.39
C ASN A 900 7.13 -36.21 6.45
N SER A 901 6.35 -35.68 7.38
CA SER A 901 6.84 -35.33 8.72
C SER A 901 5.80 -35.74 9.76
N VAL A 902 5.95 -36.99 10.20
CA VAL A 902 5.26 -37.57 11.35
C VAL A 902 5.71 -36.81 12.61
N PHE A 903 4.75 -36.23 13.33
CA PHE A 903 4.92 -35.75 14.70
C PHE A 903 5.48 -36.85 15.62
N PRO A 904 6.39 -36.55 16.57
CA PRO A 904 6.74 -37.49 17.62
C PRO A 904 5.56 -37.65 18.60
N SER A 905 4.91 -38.82 18.58
CA SER A 905 3.84 -39.16 19.52
C SER A 905 4.39 -39.42 20.93
N GLN A 906 3.88 -38.70 21.92
CA GLN A 906 3.90 -39.04 23.35
C GLN A 906 2.98 -40.25 23.65
N PRO A 907 3.21 -41.01 24.73
CA PRO A 907 2.57 -42.32 24.95
C PRO A 907 1.19 -42.23 25.60
N GLY A 908 0.24 -42.99 25.04
CA GLY A 908 -0.93 -43.47 25.78
C GLY A 908 -2.23 -43.39 24.99
N TYR A 909 -2.59 -44.44 24.26
CA TYR A 909 -3.91 -45.11 24.30
C TYR A 909 -3.86 -46.32 23.35
N VAL A 910 -4.23 -47.48 23.89
CA VAL A 910 -4.32 -48.75 23.16
C VAL A 910 -5.68 -48.83 22.47
N VAL A 911 -5.70 -49.03 21.16
CA VAL A 911 -6.73 -49.85 20.51
C VAL A 911 -6.03 -50.84 19.58
N ASN A 912 -6.07 -52.12 19.98
CA ASN A 912 -5.68 -53.26 19.17
C ASN A 912 -6.61 -53.38 17.96
N GLN A 913 -6.07 -53.65 16.76
CA GLN A 913 -6.34 -54.86 15.98
C GLN A 913 -5.23 -55.13 14.94
N GLY A 914 -4.48 -56.23 15.17
CA GLY A 914 -3.76 -57.11 14.22
C GLY A 914 -2.78 -56.48 13.20
N GLY A 915 -1.51 -56.87 13.08
CA GLY A 915 -0.74 -57.96 13.65
C GLY A 915 0.57 -58.10 12.86
N ILE A 916 1.56 -58.76 13.49
CA ILE A 916 2.83 -59.29 12.96
C ILE A 916 4.06 -58.34 12.95
N SER A 917 4.78 -58.38 14.09
CA SER A 917 6.20 -58.76 14.34
C SER A 917 7.37 -58.24 13.47
N PRO A 918 8.56 -57.99 14.06
CA PRO A 918 9.55 -57.00 13.59
C PRO A 918 10.83 -57.61 12.99
N SER A 919 11.61 -56.78 12.30
CA SER A 919 13.06 -56.99 12.22
C SER A 919 13.81 -55.67 12.43
N VAL A 920 14.72 -55.76 13.39
CA VAL A 920 15.72 -54.80 13.85
C VAL A 920 16.84 -54.68 12.82
N ASP A 921 17.45 -53.50 12.69
CA ASP A 921 18.90 -53.26 12.44
C ASP A 921 19.06 -51.75 12.11
N SER A 922 19.59 -50.89 13.00
CA SER A 922 20.99 -50.68 13.42
C SER A 922 21.77 -49.69 12.54
N PHE A 923 22.52 -48.79 13.22
CA PHE A 923 23.52 -47.80 12.74
C PHE A 923 22.96 -46.53 12.07
N SER A 924 23.53 -45.32 12.24
CA SER A 924 24.64 -44.78 13.03
C SER A 924 24.63 -43.26 12.83
N LEU A 925 24.48 -42.46 13.89
CA LEU A 925 24.65 -41.00 13.84
C LEU A 925 26.13 -40.66 14.06
N GLY A 926 26.75 -40.05 13.05
CA GLY A 926 28.08 -39.45 13.13
C GLY A 926 28.12 -38.16 12.33
N GLN A 927 28.14 -37.04 13.07
CA GLN A 927 28.73 -35.71 12.80
C GLN A 927 28.39 -35.04 11.44
N LEU A 928 27.93 -33.78 11.39
CA LEU A 928 28.60 -32.57 11.88
C LEU A 928 27.61 -31.39 11.93
N TYR A 929 27.49 -30.73 13.09
CA TYR A 929 27.27 -29.28 13.20
C TYR A 929 27.86 -28.83 14.53
N THR A 930 29.06 -28.24 14.46
CA THR A 930 29.66 -27.25 15.36
C THR A 930 30.89 -26.76 14.57
N ASN A 931 31.17 -25.48 14.37
CA ASN A 931 31.21 -24.46 15.40
C ASN A 931 31.36 -23.05 14.77
N PRO A 932 31.19 -21.99 15.57
CA PRO A 932 31.25 -20.59 15.18
C PRO A 932 32.67 -20.02 15.16
N LEU A 933 32.72 -18.76 14.72
CA LEU A 933 33.79 -17.76 14.81
C LEU A 933 34.86 -18.03 15.89
N GLN A 934 36.13 -18.07 15.46
CA GLN A 934 37.29 -17.84 16.31
C GLN A 934 38.07 -16.60 15.84
N LEU A 935 38.12 -15.61 16.74
CA LEU A 935 39.20 -14.65 16.86
C LEU A 935 40.49 -15.36 17.32
N ASN A 936 41.62 -14.96 16.74
CA ASN A 936 42.98 -15.25 17.20
C ASN A 936 43.76 -13.95 16.90
N THR A 937 44.60 -13.39 17.75
CA THR A 937 45.70 -14.00 18.53
C THR A 937 46.20 -13.05 19.63
N GLY A 938 46.78 -13.57 20.72
CA GLY A 938 47.83 -12.81 21.45
C GLY A 938 48.06 -13.07 22.94
N ILE A 939 48.54 -14.26 23.30
CA ILE A 939 49.52 -14.61 24.37
C ILE A 939 49.73 -13.63 25.56
N GLY A 940 49.56 -14.13 26.79
CA GLY A 940 50.23 -13.60 27.99
C GLY A 940 49.63 -14.04 29.32
N SER A 941 50.39 -14.76 30.13
CA SER A 941 50.03 -15.55 31.31
C SER A 941 49.82 -14.80 32.65
N GLU A 942 48.87 -15.33 33.42
CA GLU A 942 48.87 -15.60 34.89
C GLU A 942 48.85 -14.49 35.97
N SER A 943 48.06 -14.84 37.02
CA SER A 943 48.05 -14.39 38.43
C SER A 943 47.38 -13.03 38.73
N GLU A 944 46.61 -12.80 39.80
CA GLU A 944 46.17 -13.56 40.97
C GLU A 944 45.07 -12.76 41.73
N LEU A 945 44.10 -13.47 42.31
CA LEU A 945 43.46 -13.35 43.64
C LEU A 945 42.95 -12.03 44.29
N ALA A 946 41.75 -12.21 44.90
CA ALA A 946 41.20 -11.67 46.17
C ALA A 946 40.61 -10.23 46.17
N ILE A 947 39.30 -10.02 46.29
CA ILE A 947 38.42 -10.13 47.49
C ILE A 947 38.97 -9.41 48.72
N ALA A 948 38.38 -8.25 49.07
CA ALA A 948 37.69 -7.99 50.34
C ALA A 948 37.26 -6.52 50.49
N SER A 949 35.98 -6.33 50.85
CA SER A 949 35.37 -5.11 51.40
C SER A 949 35.86 -4.81 52.82
N VAL A 950 35.99 -3.53 53.21
CA VAL A 950 35.48 -2.93 54.48
C VAL A 950 35.40 -1.39 54.33
N ILE A 951 34.33 -0.86 54.92
CA ILE A 951 33.79 0.50 55.06
C ILE A 951 34.70 1.43 55.93
N ASP A 952 34.78 2.75 55.68
CA ASP A 952 34.25 3.82 56.56
C ASP A 952 34.70 5.28 56.23
N ASN A 953 33.83 6.22 56.67
CA ASN A 953 33.97 7.68 56.90
C ASN A 953 33.70 8.64 55.71
N GLU A 954 32.54 9.32 55.63
CA GLU A 954 31.99 10.44 56.44
C GLU A 954 32.50 11.87 56.04
N ILE A 955 31.72 12.59 55.22
CA ILE A 955 30.87 13.81 55.51
C ILE A 955 31.52 15.00 56.29
N PRO A 956 31.11 16.30 56.16
CA PRO A 956 30.48 17.12 55.08
C PRO A 956 31.08 18.56 54.94
N LEU A 957 30.50 19.41 54.07
CA LEU A 957 29.90 20.70 54.50
C LEU A 957 29.13 21.44 53.37
N ALA A 958 27.93 21.90 53.77
CA ALA A 958 27.07 22.99 53.27
C ALA A 958 26.35 22.86 51.92
#